data_AF-A0A7L2TAJ5-F1
#
_entry.id   AF-A0A7L2TAJ5-F1
#
_cell.length_a   1.000
_cell.length_b   1.000
_cell.length_c   1.000
_cell.angle_alpha   90.00
_cell.angle_beta   90.00
_cell.angle_gamma   90.00
#
_symmetry.space_group_name_H-M   'P 1'
#
loop_
_entity.id
_entity.type
_entity.pdbx_description
1 polymer ?
#
loop_
_entity_poly.entity_id
_entity_poly.type
_entity_poly.pdbx_seq_one_letter_code
_entity_poly.pdbx_strand_id
1 'polypeptide(L)'
;LRRLELLTAEEAAQVQAASPLPEQVRAVVDVLAGKGSHASQALQSFIEASNSQLYLHVTVYEPMVQKHLESLQNFCGNGLETGALQRLTNLLLVEGLTDIQQKEHDILQVETTKGLPNVSKSIPLEKLFLPLSKVSIPPRISVTIGVAGIGKSTLVKLFVCTWAKGEINRDIMFVLPLTFRELNTYEKLSAERLICSAFPHITEPSCILAGAARTLLILDGLDEFKTPLDFSNTVVCTDPKKEIQVDNLITNIIRGNLLQEASVWVTSRPAAARQIPGGLVDRMTEIRGFGAAEMKDFLDQMFLDNRDLSSQVLQHIRANRSLHVLCTIPGFCWISGSSIAYCLKQSSDQSQEATVVPRTLSEIYSYYFKMALSGDWLEKPREMLRIEQAVNTSKKLVGSLGRLAFYGLLRKKHVFYEQDMKAYGIDLSLLHSSLSTRLLLKEDMLTSTAYYFSHLTIQEFLAALYYYMAAKRAIFDLFTESGMSWPKLGFLNHFRNAVQRALQAEDRQLDIFVRFLSGLLSPQVNKLLAGWLLVKDEHSGFRDQAIGVLQGCLNTNHAISSRAVNTMYCLHELQHTDTAKAVEEAMRSESLAGMLTPMNCSALAYLLQVSDVCLEETNLSNCLTYNVCKSLLSQLLFCHSLRLDNNQFKDDVMELLGSMLSGKDCQIQRLSLAENQISNKGAKALARSLLVNRSLMVLDLRSNSIGPTGAKALADALKKNQILLSLNLQHNSIKEDGATFLAEALVINHRLMTLHLQKNAIGAQGARKIAEALKKNCSLRELILSSNSVGDNGSIALAEALRVNHSLQSLDLQSNSISSTGVTALTAALCSNKGLLSLNLRENSISKEGGPAIARALRSNSTLRKLDLAANLLYDDGGKAIALAIEENRALTSLHLQWNFIQAKAAMALAQALQSNSSLASLDLQENAIGDEGMAALAVALKVNTTLADLHLQVASVGAAGAQALAEALMVNKSLQILDLRGNSIGVAGAKAMANALKVNRSLRRLSLQENSLGMDGAICIATALKGNHGLTYINLQGNRIGQSGAKMISDAIRTNSPDCVV
;
A
#
# COMPACT_ATOMS: atom_id res chain seq x y z
N LEU A 1 26.05 44.65 -40.21
CA LEU A 1 25.46 44.48 -41.56
C LEU A 1 25.25 45.79 -42.34
N ARG A 2 24.72 46.89 -41.77
CA ARG A 2 24.63 48.20 -42.48
C ARG A 2 25.93 49.02 -42.52
N ARG A 3 26.95 48.60 -41.77
CA ARG A 3 28.26 49.26 -41.60
C ARG A 3 29.39 48.28 -41.95
N LEU A 4 29.32 47.63 -43.11
CA LEU A 4 30.34 46.68 -43.56
C LEU A 4 31.70 47.37 -43.82
N GLU A 5 31.69 48.68 -43.97
CA GLU A 5 32.88 49.55 -44.04
C GLU A 5 33.81 49.48 -42.82
N LEU A 6 33.34 48.94 -41.68
CA LEU A 6 34.13 48.74 -40.46
C LEU A 6 34.87 47.40 -40.43
N LEU A 7 34.63 46.53 -41.41
CA LEU A 7 35.27 45.22 -41.58
C LEU A 7 36.34 45.30 -42.67
N THR A 8 37.36 44.47 -42.57
CA THR A 8 38.30 44.25 -43.68
C THR A 8 37.57 43.60 -44.87
N ALA A 9 38.13 43.73 -46.07
CA ALA A 9 37.51 43.17 -47.29
C ALA A 9 37.28 41.66 -47.21
N GLU A 10 38.17 40.92 -46.52
CA GLU A 10 38.04 39.48 -46.27
C GLU A 10 36.90 39.16 -45.29
N GLU A 11 36.81 39.86 -44.15
CA GLU A 11 35.75 39.67 -43.15
C GLU A 11 34.37 40.01 -43.72
N ALA A 12 34.28 41.09 -44.50
CA ALA A 12 33.04 41.50 -45.16
C ALA A 12 32.56 40.45 -46.18
N ALA A 13 33.49 39.85 -46.94
CA ALA A 13 33.17 38.76 -47.87
C ALA A 13 32.71 37.49 -47.13
N GLN A 14 33.34 37.15 -46.00
CA GLN A 14 32.99 36.01 -45.17
C GLN A 14 31.58 36.15 -44.55
N VAL A 15 31.24 37.35 -44.07
CA VAL A 15 29.90 37.69 -43.56
C VAL A 15 28.83 37.66 -44.66
N GLN A 16 29.16 38.12 -45.86
CA GLN A 16 28.22 38.13 -46.99
C GLN A 16 28.00 36.75 -47.62
N ALA A 17 29.00 35.87 -47.55
CA ALA A 17 28.92 34.49 -48.04
C ALA A 17 28.02 33.59 -47.17
N ALA A 18 27.85 33.92 -45.90
CA ALA A 18 26.91 33.25 -45.00
C ALA A 18 25.46 33.60 -45.41
N SER A 19 24.58 32.59 -45.55
CA SER A 19 23.16 32.79 -45.86
C SER A 19 22.40 31.57 -45.36
N PRO A 20 21.41 31.73 -44.45
CA PRO A 20 20.56 32.90 -44.21
C PRO A 20 21.04 33.91 -43.14
N LEU A 21 20.27 34.99 -42.91
CA LEU A 21 20.57 36.11 -41.99
C LEU A 21 21.12 35.70 -40.60
N PRO A 22 20.64 34.63 -39.92
CA PRO A 22 21.22 34.18 -38.64
C PRO A 22 22.70 33.78 -38.76
N GLU A 23 23.12 33.21 -39.89
CA GLU A 23 24.52 32.86 -40.15
C GLU A 23 25.37 34.09 -40.47
N GLN A 24 24.79 35.11 -41.12
CA GLN A 24 25.47 36.40 -41.30
C GLN A 24 25.71 37.10 -39.96
N VAL A 25 24.73 37.05 -39.06
CA VAL A 25 24.88 37.57 -37.70
C VAL A 25 25.95 36.79 -36.95
N ARG A 26 25.95 35.46 -37.06
CA ARG A 26 26.97 34.60 -36.45
C ARG A 26 28.37 34.91 -36.97
N ALA A 27 28.54 35.06 -38.28
CA ALA A 27 29.81 35.43 -38.89
C ALA A 27 30.31 36.79 -38.40
N VAL A 28 29.42 37.79 -38.22
CA VAL A 28 29.79 39.09 -37.63
C VAL A 28 30.22 38.93 -36.16
N VAL A 29 29.55 38.08 -35.39
CA VAL A 29 29.90 37.78 -34.00
C VAL A 29 31.24 37.05 -33.90
N ASP A 30 31.51 36.10 -34.81
CA ASP A 30 32.77 35.36 -34.86
C ASP A 30 33.96 36.27 -35.22
N VAL A 31 33.75 37.23 -36.14
CA VAL A 31 34.73 38.28 -36.46
C VAL A 31 34.98 39.21 -35.27
N LEU A 32 33.91 39.60 -34.55
CA LEU A 32 34.00 40.38 -33.31
C LEU A 32 34.79 39.67 -32.20
N ALA A 33 34.58 38.35 -32.09
CA ALA A 33 35.24 37.50 -31.10
C ALA A 33 36.66 37.06 -31.52
N GLY A 34 37.11 37.41 -32.73
CA GLY A 34 38.46 37.11 -33.23
C GLY A 34 38.69 35.67 -33.69
N LYS A 35 37.63 34.92 -34.03
CA LYS A 35 37.73 33.55 -34.55
C LYS A 35 38.01 33.57 -36.07
N GLY A 36 39.28 33.66 -36.47
CA GLY A 36 39.68 33.41 -37.88
C GLY A 36 40.93 34.13 -38.36
N SER A 37 41.21 35.31 -37.85
CA SER A 37 42.45 36.10 -37.92
C SER A 37 42.11 37.42 -37.20
N HIS A 38 43.10 38.07 -36.58
CA HIS A 38 42.97 39.20 -35.63
C HIS A 38 41.60 39.91 -35.59
N ALA A 39 40.96 39.93 -34.42
CA ALA A 39 39.68 40.62 -34.22
C ALA A 39 39.74 42.06 -34.75
N SER A 40 38.76 42.47 -35.56
CA SER A 40 38.70 43.82 -36.11
C SER A 40 38.62 44.86 -34.99
N GLN A 41 39.76 45.50 -34.68
CA GLN A 41 39.86 46.57 -33.68
C GLN A 41 38.91 47.73 -33.97
N ALA A 42 38.70 48.07 -35.25
CA ALA A 42 37.79 49.13 -35.67
C ALA A 42 36.33 48.80 -35.33
N LEU A 43 35.92 47.54 -35.52
CA LEU A 43 34.58 47.09 -35.17
C LEU A 43 34.40 46.97 -33.65
N GLN A 44 35.42 46.47 -32.93
CA GLN A 44 35.42 46.38 -31.47
C GLN A 44 35.30 47.77 -30.82
N SER A 45 36.14 48.74 -31.19
CA SER A 45 36.07 50.11 -30.66
C SER A 45 34.76 50.82 -31.00
N PHE A 46 34.17 50.54 -32.18
CA PHE A 46 32.86 51.09 -32.54
C PHE A 46 31.73 50.54 -31.65
N ILE A 47 31.69 49.23 -31.40
CA ILE A 47 30.67 48.63 -30.53
C ILE A 47 30.90 49.03 -29.07
N GLU A 48 32.14 49.08 -28.60
CA GLU A 48 32.47 49.55 -27.25
C GLU A 48 31.98 50.99 -27.00
N ALA A 49 32.17 51.90 -27.97
CA ALA A 49 31.69 53.27 -27.88
C ALA A 49 30.16 53.42 -28.08
N SER A 50 29.55 52.56 -28.91
CA SER A 50 28.13 52.65 -29.25
C SER A 50 27.22 51.94 -28.26
N ASN A 51 27.67 50.81 -27.73
CA ASN A 51 26.96 49.96 -26.77
C ASN A 51 27.97 49.08 -26.00
N SER A 52 28.58 49.67 -24.97
CA SER A 52 29.57 49.01 -24.12
C SER A 52 29.07 47.70 -23.49
N GLN A 53 27.76 47.58 -23.21
CA GLN A 53 27.17 46.34 -22.70
C GLN A 53 27.15 45.23 -23.76
N LEU A 54 26.81 45.54 -25.01
CA LEU A 54 26.84 44.57 -26.12
C LEU A 54 28.28 44.12 -26.41
N TYR A 55 29.23 45.05 -26.32
CA TYR A 55 30.66 44.74 -26.46
C TYR A 55 31.11 43.73 -25.40
N LEU A 56 30.89 44.02 -24.12
CA LEU A 56 31.22 43.12 -23.00
C LEU A 56 30.52 41.75 -23.14
N HIS A 57 29.27 41.74 -23.63
CA HIS A 57 28.53 40.50 -23.83
C HIS A 57 29.18 39.58 -24.88
N VAL A 58 29.67 40.13 -25.99
CA VAL A 58 30.26 39.35 -27.09
C VAL A 58 31.73 39.02 -26.84
N THR A 59 32.52 39.93 -26.29
CA THR A 59 33.98 39.74 -26.14
C THR A 59 34.40 39.12 -24.82
N VAL A 60 33.60 39.27 -23.76
CA VAL A 60 33.93 38.78 -22.41
C VAL A 60 32.97 37.69 -21.95
N TYR A 61 31.65 37.92 -21.99
CA TYR A 61 30.68 36.98 -21.42
C TYR A 61 30.48 35.73 -22.28
N GLU A 62 30.36 35.85 -23.60
CA GLU A 62 30.13 34.70 -24.48
C GLU A 62 31.30 33.69 -24.47
N PRO A 63 32.59 34.09 -24.55
CA PRO A 63 33.72 33.17 -24.37
C PRO A 63 33.79 32.56 -22.95
N MET A 64 33.40 33.33 -21.93
CA MET A 64 33.38 32.85 -20.54
C MET A 64 32.31 31.78 -20.33
N VAL A 65 31.11 31.97 -20.89
CA VAL A 65 30.02 30.98 -20.88
C VAL A 65 30.44 29.71 -21.63
N GLN A 66 31.10 29.86 -22.78
CA GLN A 66 31.59 28.71 -23.56
C GLN A 66 32.64 27.89 -22.78
N LYS A 67 33.64 28.55 -22.19
CA LYS A 67 34.63 27.87 -21.32
C LYS A 67 33.98 27.21 -20.10
N HIS A 68 32.96 27.84 -19.54
CA HIS A 68 32.22 27.27 -18.42
C HIS A 68 31.46 26.01 -18.83
N LEU A 69 30.82 26.03 -20.00
CA LEU A 69 30.12 24.88 -20.56
C LEU A 69 31.08 23.72 -20.85
N GLU A 70 32.26 24.00 -21.42
CA GLU A 70 33.33 23.02 -21.64
C GLU A 70 33.86 22.43 -20.32
N SER A 71 34.07 23.28 -19.30
CA SER A 71 34.49 22.84 -17.96
C SER A 71 33.48 21.89 -17.32
N LEU A 72 32.18 22.18 -17.45
CA LEU A 72 31.11 21.32 -16.92
C LEU A 72 30.85 20.07 -17.77
N GLN A 73 31.11 20.10 -19.08
CA GLN A 73 31.09 18.88 -19.91
C GLN A 73 32.18 17.90 -19.49
N ASN A 74 33.37 18.39 -19.12
CA ASN A 74 34.42 17.57 -18.53
C ASN A 74 34.03 17.03 -17.15
N PHE A 75 33.28 17.80 -16.36
CA PHE A 75 32.71 17.35 -15.08
C PHE A 75 31.72 16.18 -15.23
N CYS A 76 31.08 16.04 -16.39
CA CYS A 76 30.10 14.99 -16.65
C CYS A 76 30.69 13.60 -16.97
N GLY A 77 31.91 13.53 -17.50
CA GLY A 77 32.56 12.29 -17.92
C GLY A 77 31.81 11.52 -19.03
N ASN A 78 32.51 10.61 -19.72
CA ASN A 78 31.94 9.82 -20.83
C ASN A 78 30.98 8.67 -20.39
N GLY A 79 30.57 8.60 -19.12
CA GLY A 79 30.03 7.37 -18.51
C GLY A 79 28.56 7.38 -18.08
N LEU A 80 27.79 8.46 -18.29
CA LEU A 80 26.35 8.45 -17.96
C LEU A 80 25.54 7.81 -19.09
N GLU A 81 25.39 6.48 -19.07
CA GLU A 81 24.40 5.81 -19.90
C GLU A 81 22.98 6.10 -19.37
N THR A 82 22.18 6.80 -20.19
CA THR A 82 20.89 7.39 -19.85
C THR A 82 19.76 6.41 -19.48
N GLY A 83 19.96 5.10 -19.69
CA GLY A 83 18.90 4.08 -19.55
C GLY A 83 18.28 3.98 -18.15
N ALA A 84 19.09 3.81 -17.10
CA ALA A 84 18.60 3.66 -15.72
C ALA A 84 18.29 4.98 -14.99
N LEU A 85 18.57 6.13 -15.63
CA LEU A 85 18.46 7.46 -15.03
C LEU A 85 17.14 8.17 -15.37
N GLN A 86 16.30 7.60 -16.24
CA GLN A 86 14.96 8.13 -16.56
C GLN A 86 14.09 8.34 -15.31
N ARG A 87 14.34 7.62 -14.21
CA ARG A 87 13.56 7.84 -12.99
C ARG A 87 13.70 9.26 -12.44
N LEU A 88 14.90 9.81 -12.53
CA LEU A 88 15.28 11.10 -11.95
C LEU A 88 14.79 12.29 -12.77
N THR A 89 14.23 12.06 -13.96
CA THR A 89 13.66 13.13 -14.79
C THR A 89 12.27 13.58 -14.34
N ASN A 90 11.62 12.83 -13.43
CA ASN A 90 10.30 13.15 -12.90
C ASN A 90 10.33 13.18 -11.37
N LEU A 91 10.12 14.37 -10.81
CA LEU A 91 10.08 14.65 -9.37
C LEU A 91 8.63 14.74 -8.88
N LEU A 92 8.43 14.61 -7.57
CA LEU A 92 7.12 14.81 -6.94
C LEU A 92 7.05 16.22 -6.36
N LEU A 93 6.00 16.97 -6.67
CA LEU A 93 5.76 18.28 -6.06
C LEU A 93 5.15 18.09 -4.67
N VAL A 94 5.77 18.66 -3.65
CA VAL A 94 5.30 18.55 -2.24
C VAL A 94 5.00 19.93 -1.66
N GLU A 95 3.96 20.03 -0.83
CA GLU A 95 3.51 21.29 -0.21
C GLU A 95 4.40 21.72 0.97
N GLY A 96 5.23 20.80 1.49
CA GLY A 96 6.12 21.01 2.63
C GLY A 96 6.56 19.69 3.24
N LEU A 97 7.41 19.75 4.28
CA LEU A 97 7.83 18.56 5.02
C LEU A 97 6.73 18.07 5.95
N THR A 98 6.39 16.78 5.87
CA THR A 98 5.48 16.13 6.81
C THR A 98 6.10 15.96 8.21
N ASP A 99 5.28 15.78 9.24
CA ASP A 99 5.77 15.49 10.61
C ASP A 99 6.69 14.26 10.65
N ILE A 100 6.36 13.24 9.86
CA ILE A 100 7.18 12.02 9.70
C ILE A 100 8.55 12.40 9.12
N GLN A 101 8.58 13.15 8.01
CA GLN A 101 9.82 13.60 7.37
C GLN A 101 10.69 14.49 8.27
N GLN A 102 10.10 15.26 9.18
CA GLN A 102 10.83 16.17 10.07
C GLN A 102 11.43 15.48 11.31
N LYS A 103 10.87 14.35 11.76
CA LYS A 103 11.16 13.74 13.06
C LYS A 103 11.69 12.31 12.99
N GLU A 104 11.36 11.56 11.94
CA GLU A 104 11.72 10.14 11.82
C GLU A 104 13.07 9.95 11.13
N HIS A 105 13.72 8.82 11.40
CA HIS A 105 14.92 8.40 10.66
C HIS A 105 14.57 7.94 9.23
N ASP A 106 15.48 8.12 8.26
CA ASP A 106 15.27 7.83 6.83
C ASP A 106 14.67 6.44 6.55
N ILE A 107 15.21 5.39 7.17
CA ILE A 107 14.69 4.01 7.04
C ILE A 107 13.24 3.93 7.54
N LEU A 108 12.96 4.53 8.70
CA LEU A 108 11.64 4.49 9.32
C LEU A 108 10.61 5.25 8.47
N GLN A 109 11.02 6.37 7.87
CA GLN A 109 10.18 7.12 6.94
C GLN A 109 9.76 6.24 5.75
N VAL A 110 10.71 5.51 5.16
CA VAL A 110 10.47 4.67 3.99
C VAL A 110 9.62 3.45 4.33
N GLU A 111 9.88 2.79 5.47
CA GLU A 111 9.05 1.70 5.99
C GLU A 111 7.61 2.17 6.28
N THR A 112 7.46 3.34 6.88
CA THR A 112 6.16 3.91 7.26
C THR A 112 5.35 4.34 6.02
N THR A 113 5.99 4.97 5.04
CA THR A 113 5.35 5.40 3.79
C THR A 113 5.20 4.26 2.77
N LYS A 114 5.72 3.07 3.07
CA LYS A 114 5.66 1.85 2.24
C LYS A 114 6.24 2.03 0.83
N GLY A 115 7.09 3.04 0.62
CA GLY A 115 7.58 3.42 -0.71
C GLY A 115 6.51 3.88 -1.70
N LEU A 116 5.26 4.04 -1.26
CA LEU A 116 4.15 4.51 -2.10
C LEU A 116 4.19 6.05 -2.14
N PRO A 117 4.18 6.66 -3.33
CA PRO A 117 4.11 8.10 -3.43
C PRO A 117 2.76 8.56 -2.88
N ASN A 118 2.79 9.56 -2.00
CA ASN A 118 1.61 10.40 -1.75
C ASN A 118 1.04 10.86 -3.10
N VAL A 119 -0.28 11.05 -3.19
CA VAL A 119 -1.01 11.45 -4.41
C VAL A 119 -0.62 12.88 -4.81
N SER A 120 0.64 13.05 -5.18
CA SER A 120 1.34 14.30 -5.45
C SER A 120 1.56 14.41 -6.94
N LYS A 121 1.40 15.61 -7.48
CA LYS A 121 1.60 15.86 -8.91
C LYS A 121 3.07 15.66 -9.25
N SER A 122 3.35 14.89 -10.30
CA SER A 122 4.71 14.79 -10.83
C SER A 122 5.06 16.03 -11.65
N ILE A 123 6.28 16.52 -11.49
CA ILE A 123 6.87 17.61 -12.26
C ILE A 123 8.13 17.09 -12.97
N PRO A 124 8.24 17.27 -14.30
CA PRO A 124 9.45 16.91 -15.01
C PRO A 124 10.59 17.88 -14.66
N LEU A 125 11.83 17.39 -14.70
CA LEU A 125 13.05 18.09 -14.29
C LEU A 125 13.23 19.42 -15.04
N GLU A 126 12.91 19.46 -16.33
CA GLU A 126 12.92 20.66 -17.17
C GLU A 126 12.01 21.80 -16.65
N LYS A 127 10.97 21.46 -15.88
CA LYS A 127 10.01 22.43 -15.32
C LYS A 127 10.34 22.85 -13.90
N LEU A 128 11.45 22.35 -13.32
CA LEU A 128 11.81 22.61 -11.92
C LEU A 128 11.85 24.12 -11.60
N PHE A 129 12.39 24.92 -12.52
CA PHE A 129 12.53 26.39 -12.37
C PHE A 129 11.52 27.22 -13.17
N LEU A 130 10.48 26.58 -13.71
CA LEU A 130 9.45 27.25 -14.52
C LEU A 130 8.16 27.48 -13.71
N PRO A 131 7.38 28.53 -14.01
CA PRO A 131 6.04 28.72 -13.47
C PRO A 131 5.14 27.49 -13.62
N LEU A 132 4.38 27.13 -12.58
CA LEU A 132 3.39 26.02 -12.66
C LEU A 132 2.10 26.43 -13.38
N SER A 133 1.81 27.73 -13.44
CA SER A 133 0.64 28.30 -14.09
C SER A 133 0.96 29.67 -14.69
N LYS A 134 0.05 30.22 -15.49
CA LYS A 134 0.18 31.58 -16.06
C LYS A 134 0.22 32.70 -15.02
N VAL A 135 -0.16 32.41 -13.77
CA VAL A 135 -0.28 33.38 -12.67
C VAL A 135 0.82 33.22 -11.62
N SER A 136 1.59 32.12 -11.67
CA SER A 136 2.70 31.88 -10.74
C SER A 136 3.99 32.52 -11.26
N ILE A 137 4.80 33.06 -10.37
CA ILE A 137 6.16 33.50 -10.69
C ILE A 137 7.14 32.31 -10.73
N PRO A 138 8.27 32.41 -11.46
CA PRO A 138 9.35 31.43 -11.39
C PRO A 138 9.88 31.32 -9.94
N PRO A 139 10.16 30.11 -9.44
CA PRO A 139 10.69 29.93 -8.09
C PRO A 139 12.15 30.41 -8.02
N ARG A 140 12.50 31.20 -7.00
CA ARG A 140 13.90 31.56 -6.72
C ARG A 140 14.56 30.47 -5.87
N ILE A 141 13.92 30.05 -4.78
CA ILE A 141 14.42 28.99 -3.89
C ILE A 141 13.67 27.69 -4.17
N SER A 142 14.40 26.71 -4.71
CA SER A 142 13.91 25.34 -4.88
C SER A 142 14.64 24.39 -3.95
N VAL A 143 13.90 23.56 -3.22
CA VAL A 143 14.48 22.52 -2.34
C VAL A 143 14.03 21.15 -2.83
N THR A 144 14.99 20.28 -3.13
CA THR A 144 14.72 18.88 -3.46
C THR A 144 15.14 17.97 -2.32
N ILE A 145 14.17 17.25 -1.76
CA ILE A 145 14.39 16.33 -0.66
C ILE A 145 14.43 14.88 -1.11
N GLY A 146 15.12 14.07 -0.31
CA GLY A 146 15.03 12.63 -0.38
C GLY A 146 15.98 11.95 0.59
N VAL A 147 15.65 10.74 0.99
CA VAL A 147 16.44 9.95 1.95
C VAL A 147 17.88 9.67 1.46
N ALA A 148 18.75 9.25 2.36
CA ALA A 148 20.10 8.80 2.04
C ALA A 148 20.06 7.71 0.95
N GLY A 149 21.00 7.75 -0.01
CA GLY A 149 21.09 6.77 -1.08
C GLY A 149 20.03 6.85 -2.20
N ILE A 150 19.07 7.79 -2.14
CA ILE A 150 17.99 7.91 -3.16
C ILE A 150 18.48 8.42 -4.53
N GLY A 151 19.65 9.07 -4.56
CA GLY A 151 20.26 9.64 -5.78
C GLY A 151 20.17 11.16 -5.93
N LYS A 152 20.19 11.93 -4.82
CA LYS A 152 20.19 13.41 -4.84
C LYS A 152 21.37 13.99 -5.65
N SER A 153 22.60 13.63 -5.31
CA SER A 153 23.78 14.07 -6.05
C SER A 153 23.81 13.55 -7.49
N THR A 154 23.26 12.35 -7.74
CA THR A 154 23.09 11.81 -9.10
C THR A 154 22.11 12.65 -9.92
N LEU A 155 21.04 13.16 -9.30
CA LEU A 155 20.08 14.08 -9.92
C LEU A 155 20.75 15.40 -10.29
N VAL A 156 21.56 15.97 -9.39
CA VAL A 156 22.33 17.20 -9.69
C VAL A 156 23.27 16.97 -10.86
N LYS A 157 24.02 15.86 -10.86
CA LYS A 157 24.89 15.50 -12.00
C LYS A 157 24.10 15.35 -13.29
N LEU A 158 22.97 14.63 -13.27
CA LEU A 158 22.10 14.48 -14.44
C LEU A 158 21.61 15.84 -14.97
N PHE A 159 21.17 16.74 -14.07
CA PHE A 159 20.75 18.09 -14.44
C PHE A 159 21.89 18.89 -15.09
N VAL A 160 23.07 18.93 -14.45
CA VAL A 160 24.23 19.66 -14.96
C VAL A 160 24.63 19.13 -16.35
N CYS A 161 24.61 17.81 -16.55
CA CYS A 161 24.98 17.21 -17.83
C CYS A 161 23.95 17.45 -18.94
N THR A 162 22.67 17.40 -18.63
CA THR A 162 21.60 17.69 -19.62
C THR A 162 21.53 19.18 -19.95
N TRP A 163 21.77 20.06 -18.97
CA TRP A 163 21.92 21.50 -19.20
C TRP A 163 23.17 21.82 -20.03
N ALA A 164 24.33 21.23 -19.74
CA ALA A 164 25.57 21.44 -20.50
C ALA A 164 25.52 20.93 -21.95
N LYS A 165 24.59 20.00 -22.26
CA LYS A 165 24.24 19.58 -23.63
C LYS A 165 23.23 20.52 -24.32
N GLY A 166 22.66 21.48 -23.60
CA GLY A 166 21.64 22.40 -24.11
C GLY A 166 20.24 21.78 -24.24
N GLU A 167 19.96 20.70 -23.52
CA GLU A 167 18.67 19.98 -23.60
C GLU A 167 17.58 20.61 -22.74
N ILE A 168 17.94 21.18 -21.57
CA ILE A 168 17.01 21.77 -20.59
C ILE A 168 17.43 23.19 -20.18
N ASN A 169 16.47 24.00 -19.74
CA ASN A 169 16.67 25.33 -19.13
C ASN A 169 17.69 26.24 -19.85
N ARG A 170 17.53 26.38 -21.17
CA ARG A 170 18.37 27.23 -22.05
C ARG A 170 18.35 28.72 -21.68
N ASP A 171 17.38 29.11 -20.86
CA ASP A 171 17.21 30.45 -20.31
C ASP A 171 18.19 30.78 -19.17
N ILE A 172 18.90 29.79 -18.63
CA ILE A 172 19.91 29.95 -17.58
C ILE A 172 21.31 29.99 -18.23
N MET A 173 22.05 31.07 -18.00
CA MET A 173 23.38 31.33 -18.60
C MET A 173 24.52 30.66 -17.84
N PHE A 174 24.44 30.64 -16.50
CA PHE A 174 25.45 30.03 -15.63
C PHE A 174 24.80 29.03 -14.67
N VAL A 175 25.39 27.84 -14.56
CA VAL A 175 25.02 26.83 -13.57
C VAL A 175 26.24 26.57 -12.69
N LEU A 176 26.13 26.93 -11.41
CA LEU A 176 27.24 26.89 -10.46
C LEU A 176 26.98 25.75 -9.45
N PRO A 177 27.38 24.50 -9.75
CA PRO A 177 27.24 23.40 -8.80
C PRO A 177 28.31 23.46 -7.72
N LEU A 178 27.88 23.53 -6.47
CA LEU A 178 28.73 23.48 -5.29
C LEU A 178 28.21 22.41 -4.33
N THR A 179 29.12 21.68 -3.70
CA THR A 179 28.76 20.75 -2.64
C THR A 179 28.97 21.40 -1.27
N PHE A 180 28.15 21.05 -0.27
CA PHE A 180 28.41 21.50 1.11
C PHE A 180 29.73 20.94 1.67
N ARG A 181 30.24 19.84 1.10
CA ARG A 181 31.56 19.28 1.41
C ARG A 181 32.69 20.24 1.07
N GLU A 182 32.61 20.90 -0.08
CA GLU A 182 33.57 21.92 -0.52
C GLU A 182 33.48 23.17 0.37
N LEU A 183 32.25 23.60 0.69
CA LEU A 183 32.01 24.78 1.51
C LEU A 183 32.60 24.65 2.93
N ASN A 184 32.60 23.43 3.49
CA ASN A 184 33.18 23.14 4.80
C ASN A 184 34.70 23.40 4.89
N THR A 185 35.40 23.57 3.76
CA THR A 185 36.85 23.87 3.75
C THR A 185 37.15 25.32 4.13
N TYR A 186 36.15 26.18 4.11
CA TYR A 186 36.27 27.60 4.43
C TYR A 186 35.65 27.87 5.80
N GLU A 187 36.33 28.68 6.63
CA GLU A 187 35.70 29.27 7.82
C GLU A 187 34.94 30.55 7.44
N LYS A 188 35.63 31.46 6.73
CA LYS A 188 35.06 32.69 6.21
C LYS A 188 35.22 32.77 4.69
N LEU A 189 34.21 33.33 4.03
CA LEU A 189 34.16 33.48 2.58
C LEU A 189 33.26 34.66 2.19
N SER A 190 33.53 35.28 1.05
CA SER A 190 32.64 36.28 0.42
C SER A 190 31.94 35.68 -0.80
N ALA A 191 30.82 36.25 -1.24
CA ALA A 191 30.09 35.75 -2.40
C ALA A 191 30.90 35.84 -3.70
N GLU A 192 31.69 36.91 -3.88
CA GLU A 192 32.62 37.07 -5.01
C GLU A 192 33.70 35.98 -4.99
N ARG A 193 34.34 35.76 -3.83
CA ARG A 193 35.42 34.79 -3.69
C ARG A 193 34.91 33.36 -3.87
N LEU A 194 33.68 33.06 -3.46
CA LEU A 194 33.03 31.76 -3.68
C LEU A 194 32.98 31.40 -5.18
N ILE A 195 32.57 32.35 -6.03
CA ILE A 195 32.45 32.11 -7.48
C ILE A 195 33.84 31.97 -8.10
N CYS A 196 34.75 32.90 -7.79
CA CYS A 196 36.09 32.91 -8.39
C CYS A 196 36.97 31.73 -7.95
N SER A 197 36.81 31.23 -6.71
CA SER A 197 37.59 30.08 -6.23
C SER A 197 37.08 28.77 -6.79
N ALA A 198 35.75 28.59 -6.90
CA ALA A 198 35.14 27.39 -7.43
C ALA A 198 35.25 27.29 -8.96
N PHE A 199 35.22 28.44 -9.65
CA PHE A 199 35.24 28.51 -11.11
C PHE A 199 36.28 29.54 -11.60
N PRO A 200 37.58 29.19 -11.60
CA PRO A 200 38.66 30.13 -11.92
C PRO A 200 38.61 30.74 -13.32
N HIS A 201 37.89 30.12 -14.26
CA HIS A 201 37.66 30.67 -15.61
C HIS A 201 36.66 31.82 -15.65
N ILE A 202 35.89 32.05 -14.57
CA ILE A 202 35.00 33.21 -14.41
C ILE A 202 35.84 34.39 -13.91
N THR A 203 36.45 35.12 -14.85
CA THR A 203 37.37 36.23 -14.53
C THR A 203 36.66 37.51 -14.09
N GLU A 204 35.38 37.66 -14.43
CA GLU A 204 34.60 38.86 -14.13
C GLU A 204 33.21 38.50 -13.55
N PRO A 205 33.10 38.25 -12.22
CA PRO A 205 31.86 37.79 -11.59
C PRO A 205 30.77 38.87 -11.48
N SER A 206 31.06 40.10 -11.90
CA SER A 206 30.15 41.26 -11.82
C SER A 206 28.81 41.00 -12.52
N CYS A 207 28.80 40.26 -13.63
CA CYS A 207 27.58 39.91 -14.36
C CYS A 207 26.65 38.98 -13.56
N ILE A 208 27.21 38.10 -12.73
CA ILE A 208 26.46 37.20 -11.84
C ILE A 208 26.02 37.97 -10.59
N LEU A 209 26.92 38.74 -9.99
CA LEU A 209 26.66 39.48 -8.74
C LEU A 209 25.64 40.62 -8.94
N ALA A 210 25.64 41.28 -10.10
CA ALA A 210 24.71 42.34 -10.46
C ALA A 210 23.39 41.82 -11.07
N GLY A 211 23.24 40.50 -11.26
CA GLY A 211 22.03 39.91 -11.82
C GLY A 211 21.82 40.12 -13.33
N ALA A 212 22.86 40.56 -14.05
CA ALA A 212 22.80 40.75 -15.50
C ALA A 212 22.69 39.43 -16.26
N ALA A 213 23.22 38.33 -15.70
CA ALA A 213 23.12 36.98 -16.23
C ALA A 213 22.24 36.10 -15.34
N ARG A 214 21.21 35.48 -15.93
CA ARG A 214 20.36 34.54 -15.19
C ARG A 214 21.18 33.33 -14.76
N THR A 215 21.36 33.18 -13.45
CA THR A 215 22.30 32.22 -12.86
C THR A 215 21.55 31.27 -11.93
N LEU A 216 21.92 29.99 -11.97
CA LEU A 216 21.48 28.97 -11.03
C LEU A 216 22.64 28.55 -10.15
N LEU A 217 22.49 28.75 -8.85
CA LEU A 217 23.39 28.24 -7.82
C LEU A 217 22.83 26.91 -7.29
N ILE A 218 23.59 25.83 -7.41
CA ILE A 218 23.19 24.53 -6.86
C ILE A 218 24.01 24.25 -5.61
N LEU A 219 23.35 23.98 -4.49
CA LEU A 219 23.96 23.61 -3.22
C LEU A 219 23.58 22.16 -2.89
N ASP A 220 24.47 21.22 -3.23
CA ASP A 220 24.24 19.79 -3.09
C ASP A 220 24.65 19.29 -1.69
N GLY A 221 23.72 18.63 -0.98
CA GLY A 221 23.99 17.89 0.24
C GLY A 221 23.98 18.71 1.54
N LEU A 222 22.93 19.49 1.83
CA LEU A 222 22.84 20.29 3.07
C LEU A 222 23.03 19.46 4.36
N ASP A 223 22.67 18.19 4.35
CA ASP A 223 22.90 17.27 5.47
C ASP A 223 24.38 16.99 5.78
N GLU A 224 25.30 17.38 4.89
CA GLU A 224 26.74 17.17 5.01
C GLU A 224 27.48 18.45 5.46
N PHE A 225 26.75 19.54 5.70
CA PHE A 225 27.32 20.79 6.15
C PHE A 225 27.73 20.72 7.62
N LYS A 226 28.93 21.21 7.94
CA LYS A 226 29.55 21.09 9.27
C LYS A 226 28.83 21.91 10.35
N THR A 227 28.24 23.05 9.97
CA THR A 227 27.57 23.99 10.87
C THR A 227 26.09 24.10 10.53
N PRO A 228 25.17 24.04 11.50
CA PRO A 228 23.75 24.21 11.21
C PRO A 228 23.44 25.63 10.72
N LEU A 229 22.45 25.77 9.84
CA LEU A 229 22.02 27.08 9.33
C LEU A 229 21.07 27.75 10.32
N ASP A 230 21.45 28.93 10.83
CA ASP A 230 20.64 29.71 11.78
C ASP A 230 19.97 30.92 11.12
N PHE A 231 18.76 30.71 10.59
CA PHE A 231 17.96 31.77 9.99
C PHE A 231 17.35 32.76 10.99
N SER A 232 17.55 32.61 12.30
CA SER A 232 17.01 33.56 13.29
C SER A 232 18.05 34.60 13.66
N ASN A 233 19.29 34.17 13.93
CA ASN A 233 20.33 35.05 14.46
C ASN A 233 21.37 35.52 13.43
N THR A 234 21.34 35.01 12.19
CA THR A 234 22.30 35.45 11.16
C THR A 234 22.22 36.95 10.87
N VAL A 235 23.37 37.61 10.98
CA VAL A 235 23.57 39.03 10.61
C VAL A 235 23.38 39.21 9.11
N VAL A 236 22.60 40.23 8.73
CA VAL A 236 22.35 40.59 7.34
C VAL A 236 23.63 41.10 6.68
N CYS A 237 23.99 40.51 5.55
CA CYS A 237 25.09 40.96 4.70
C CYS A 237 24.57 41.14 3.28
N THR A 238 24.80 42.31 2.69
CA THR A 238 24.43 42.65 1.31
C THR A 238 25.65 42.94 0.43
N ASP A 239 26.84 43.09 1.02
CA ASP A 239 28.08 43.33 0.28
C ASP A 239 28.67 41.99 -0.20
N PRO A 240 28.73 41.74 -1.53
CA PRO A 240 29.25 40.49 -2.07
C PRO A 240 30.76 40.30 -1.86
N LYS A 241 31.50 41.36 -1.54
CA LYS A 241 32.96 41.32 -1.33
C LYS A 241 33.35 41.08 0.12
N LYS A 242 32.43 41.31 1.06
CA LYS A 242 32.67 41.16 2.50
C LYS A 242 32.79 39.68 2.88
N GLU A 243 33.91 39.32 3.52
CA GLU A 243 34.08 37.97 4.08
C GLU A 243 33.31 37.81 5.40
N ILE A 244 32.44 36.81 5.44
CA ILE A 244 31.65 36.43 6.61
C ILE A 244 31.77 34.93 6.84
N GLN A 245 31.32 34.46 8.00
CA GLN A 245 31.27 33.01 8.27
C GLN A 245 30.42 32.30 7.20
N VAL A 246 30.86 31.13 6.75
CA VAL A 246 30.27 30.46 5.58
C VAL A 246 28.81 30.06 5.80
N ASP A 247 28.43 29.68 7.02
CA ASP A 247 27.02 29.47 7.41
C ASP A 247 26.15 30.72 7.25
N ASN A 248 26.67 31.89 7.66
CA ASN A 248 26.03 33.19 7.47
C ASN A 248 25.98 33.59 5.99
N LEU A 249 27.00 33.23 5.20
CA LEU A 249 27.01 33.46 3.75
C LEU A 249 25.86 32.71 3.08
N ILE A 250 25.75 31.39 3.32
CA ILE A 250 24.69 30.56 2.75
C ILE A 250 23.30 31.03 3.21
N THR A 251 23.15 31.37 4.49
CA THR A 251 21.89 31.90 5.03
C THR A 251 21.48 33.22 4.36
N ASN A 252 22.43 34.13 4.11
CA ASN A 252 22.16 35.39 3.40
C ASN A 252 21.85 35.19 1.91
N ILE A 253 22.46 34.19 1.26
CA ILE A 253 22.10 33.80 -0.12
C ILE A 253 20.67 33.25 -0.19
N ILE A 254 20.30 32.35 0.72
CA ILE A 254 18.94 31.77 0.75
C ILE A 254 17.89 32.85 1.07
N ARG A 255 18.14 33.74 2.03
CA ARG A 255 17.28 34.90 2.33
C ARG A 255 17.13 35.88 1.14
N GLY A 256 18.04 35.83 0.17
CA GLY A 256 18.08 36.79 -0.93
C GLY A 256 18.71 38.13 -0.56
N ASN A 257 19.55 38.19 0.48
CA ASN A 257 20.34 39.40 0.75
C ASN A 257 21.56 39.49 -0.18
N LEU A 258 22.11 38.33 -0.56
CA LEU A 258 23.18 38.17 -1.54
C LEU A 258 22.65 37.35 -2.73
N LEU A 259 23.16 37.63 -3.94
CA LEU A 259 22.74 36.94 -5.17
C LEU A 259 21.20 36.97 -5.34
N GLN A 260 20.62 38.18 -5.31
CA GLN A 260 19.18 38.41 -5.34
C GLN A 260 18.51 37.80 -6.58
N GLU A 261 19.09 38.02 -7.76
CA GLU A 261 18.56 37.54 -9.04
C GLU A 261 18.94 36.09 -9.37
N ALA A 262 19.76 35.43 -8.55
CA ALA A 262 20.14 34.04 -8.75
C ALA A 262 19.05 33.11 -8.24
N SER A 263 18.70 32.11 -9.04
CA SER A 263 17.91 30.96 -8.57
C SER A 263 18.82 30.06 -7.74
N VAL A 264 18.33 29.54 -6.62
CA VAL A 264 19.08 28.65 -5.73
C VAL A 264 18.35 27.32 -5.64
N TRP A 265 19.08 26.24 -5.91
CA TRP A 265 18.58 24.88 -5.78
C TRP A 265 19.36 24.15 -4.69
N VAL A 266 18.67 23.75 -3.63
CA VAL A 266 19.26 23.02 -2.51
C VAL A 266 18.79 21.57 -2.54
N THR A 267 19.72 20.61 -2.49
CA THR A 267 19.36 19.21 -2.23
C THR A 267 19.66 18.86 -0.78
N SER A 268 18.79 18.06 -0.16
CA SER A 268 18.96 17.73 1.26
C SER A 268 18.19 16.48 1.66
N ARG A 269 18.65 15.80 2.72
CA ARG A 269 17.77 14.90 3.49
C ARG A 269 16.67 15.69 4.21
N PRO A 270 15.46 15.12 4.38
CA PRO A 270 14.36 15.81 5.06
C PRO A 270 14.72 16.40 6.44
N ALA A 271 15.50 15.66 7.23
CA ALA A 271 15.92 16.08 8.57
C ALA A 271 16.82 17.34 8.58
N ALA A 272 17.60 17.56 7.52
CA ALA A 272 18.43 18.75 7.38
C ALA A 272 17.69 19.90 6.67
N ALA A 273 16.81 19.58 5.71
CA ALA A 273 15.97 20.55 5.00
C ALA A 273 15.08 21.38 5.95
N ARG A 274 14.66 20.80 7.08
CA ARG A 274 13.84 21.49 8.10
C ARG A 274 14.50 22.74 8.70
N GLN A 275 15.81 22.90 8.53
CA GLN A 275 16.54 24.10 8.94
C GLN A 275 16.14 25.34 8.13
N ILE A 276 15.67 25.14 6.88
CA ILE A 276 15.22 26.23 6.01
C ILE A 276 13.75 26.52 6.33
N PRO A 277 13.40 27.75 6.76
CA PRO A 277 12.01 28.13 7.00
C PRO A 277 11.15 27.94 5.76
N GLY A 278 9.99 27.28 5.89
CA GLY A 278 9.09 27.00 4.77
C GLY A 278 8.62 28.26 4.02
N GLY A 279 8.53 29.40 4.70
CA GLY A 279 8.20 30.69 4.07
C GLY A 279 9.27 31.25 3.13
N LEU A 280 10.49 30.70 3.12
CA LEU A 280 11.56 31.05 2.19
C LEU A 280 11.67 30.07 1.01
N VAL A 281 10.88 28.99 1.01
CA VAL A 281 10.93 27.95 -0.03
C VAL A 281 9.81 28.17 -1.03
N ASP A 282 10.14 28.64 -2.22
CA ASP A 282 9.16 28.85 -3.30
C ASP A 282 8.66 27.54 -3.89
N ARG A 283 9.54 26.52 -3.91
CA ARG A 283 9.23 25.20 -4.46
C ARG A 283 9.91 24.09 -3.69
N MET A 284 9.13 23.09 -3.28
CA MET A 284 9.67 21.87 -2.68
C MET A 284 9.33 20.66 -3.54
N THR A 285 10.33 19.81 -3.78
CA THR A 285 10.20 18.59 -4.58
C THR A 285 10.81 17.40 -3.88
N GLU A 286 10.33 16.20 -4.16
CA GLU A 286 10.84 14.95 -3.60
C GLU A 286 11.25 13.98 -4.71
N ILE A 287 12.38 13.30 -4.52
CA ILE A 287 12.88 12.27 -5.43
C ILE A 287 12.14 10.95 -5.16
N ARG A 288 11.59 10.34 -6.21
CA ARG A 288 10.96 9.02 -6.13
C ARG A 288 11.98 7.88 -6.01
N GLY A 289 11.61 6.86 -5.24
CA GLY A 289 12.25 5.54 -5.26
C GLY A 289 11.97 4.76 -6.55
N PHE A 290 12.59 3.59 -6.68
CA PHE A 290 12.37 2.68 -7.80
C PHE A 290 10.95 2.13 -7.84
N GLY A 291 10.36 2.14 -9.02
CA GLY A 291 9.24 1.26 -9.34
C GLY A 291 9.68 -0.20 -9.49
N ALA A 292 8.71 -1.12 -9.54
CA ALA A 292 8.99 -2.55 -9.63
C ALA A 292 9.79 -2.98 -10.89
N ALA A 293 9.63 -2.25 -12.00
CA ALA A 293 10.39 -2.45 -13.23
C ALA A 293 11.81 -1.87 -13.10
N GLU A 294 11.93 -0.62 -12.65
CA GLU A 294 13.21 0.08 -12.46
C GLU A 294 14.13 -0.66 -11.47
N MET A 295 13.58 -1.25 -10.40
CA MET A 295 14.34 -2.07 -9.46
C MET A 295 14.95 -3.31 -10.14
N LYS A 296 14.20 -3.94 -11.05
CA LYS A 296 14.70 -5.09 -11.82
C LYS A 296 15.82 -4.65 -12.76
N ASP A 297 15.61 -3.58 -13.51
CA ASP A 297 16.61 -3.06 -14.45
C ASP A 297 17.90 -2.67 -13.74
N PHE A 298 17.80 -2.10 -12.53
CA PHE A 298 18.95 -1.78 -11.70
C PHE A 298 19.72 -3.02 -11.25
N LEU A 299 19.03 -4.06 -10.76
CA LEU A 299 19.67 -5.33 -10.39
C LEU A 299 20.29 -6.04 -11.61
N ASP A 300 19.63 -5.98 -12.76
CA ASP A 300 20.14 -6.49 -14.02
C ASP A 300 21.43 -5.75 -14.42
N GLN A 301 21.49 -4.43 -14.25
CA GLN A 301 22.75 -3.67 -14.47
C GLN A 301 23.84 -4.00 -13.44
N MET A 302 23.47 -4.35 -12.21
CA MET A 302 24.44 -4.80 -11.22
C MET A 302 25.04 -6.17 -11.53
N PHE A 303 24.28 -7.05 -12.18
CA PHE A 303 24.66 -8.43 -12.49
C PHE A 303 24.62 -8.72 -14.00
N LEU A 304 25.36 -7.93 -14.78
CA LEU A 304 25.41 -8.02 -16.25
C LEU A 304 25.67 -9.46 -16.75
N ASP A 305 26.57 -10.17 -16.07
CA ASP A 305 27.02 -11.50 -16.48
C ASP A 305 26.08 -12.64 -16.03
N ASN A 306 25.10 -12.37 -15.16
CA ASN A 306 24.21 -13.42 -14.62
C ASN A 306 22.80 -12.90 -14.30
N ARG A 307 21.94 -12.93 -15.33
CA ARG A 307 20.52 -12.54 -15.25
C ARG A 307 19.68 -13.45 -14.37
N ASP A 308 20.03 -14.74 -14.26
CA ASP A 308 19.33 -15.67 -13.39
C ASP A 308 19.54 -15.34 -11.91
N LEU A 309 20.78 -14.97 -11.55
CA LEU A 309 21.11 -14.49 -10.20
C LEU A 309 20.36 -13.19 -9.87
N SER A 310 20.29 -12.24 -10.80
CA SER A 310 19.49 -11.02 -10.65
C SER A 310 18.03 -11.34 -10.33
N SER A 311 17.44 -12.29 -11.08
CA SER A 311 16.06 -12.72 -10.89
C SER A 311 15.84 -13.41 -9.54
N GLN A 312 16.77 -14.26 -9.09
CA GLN A 312 16.73 -14.89 -7.77
C GLN A 312 16.83 -13.87 -6.62
N VAL A 313 17.76 -12.91 -6.73
CA VAL A 313 17.91 -11.82 -5.76
C VAL A 313 16.61 -11.01 -5.66
N LEU A 314 16.02 -10.63 -6.80
CA LEU A 314 14.76 -9.89 -6.84
C LEU A 314 13.61 -10.70 -6.22
N GLN A 315 13.56 -12.01 -6.45
CA GLN A 315 12.56 -12.89 -5.82
C GLN A 315 12.67 -12.87 -4.30
N HIS A 316 13.89 -12.94 -3.75
CA HIS A 316 14.11 -12.87 -2.31
C HIS A 316 13.79 -11.48 -1.74
N ILE A 317 14.13 -10.41 -2.44
CA ILE A 317 13.76 -9.04 -2.05
C ILE A 317 12.23 -8.92 -1.99
N ARG A 318 11.51 -9.42 -3.00
CA ARG A 318 10.04 -9.38 -3.04
C ARG A 318 9.36 -10.26 -2.00
N ALA A 319 10.00 -11.36 -1.58
CA ALA A 319 9.48 -12.25 -0.55
C ALA A 319 9.47 -11.63 0.86
N ASN A 320 10.19 -10.52 1.07
CA ASN A 320 10.21 -9.79 2.33
C ASN A 320 9.79 -8.33 2.09
N ARG A 321 8.58 -7.97 2.54
CA ARG A 321 8.00 -6.64 2.29
C ARG A 321 8.89 -5.49 2.79
N SER A 322 9.39 -5.57 4.03
CA SER A 322 10.25 -4.53 4.59
C SER A 322 11.50 -4.34 3.75
N LEU A 323 12.12 -5.44 3.30
CA LEU A 323 13.26 -5.40 2.41
C LEU A 323 12.91 -4.81 1.04
N HIS A 324 11.79 -5.23 0.44
CA HIS A 324 11.31 -4.70 -0.84
C HIS A 324 11.12 -3.18 -0.80
N VAL A 325 10.48 -2.69 0.25
CA VAL A 325 10.23 -1.26 0.47
C VAL A 325 11.56 -0.49 0.59
N LEU A 326 12.52 -1.00 1.35
CA LEU A 326 13.84 -0.37 1.47
C LEU A 326 14.65 -0.42 0.16
N CYS A 327 14.54 -1.50 -0.61
CA CYS A 327 15.17 -1.64 -1.92
C CYS A 327 14.58 -0.71 -3.00
N THR A 328 13.52 0.05 -2.72
CA THR A 328 13.12 1.19 -3.57
C THR A 328 14.20 2.29 -3.57
N ILE A 329 15.06 2.32 -2.55
CA ILE A 329 16.22 3.21 -2.47
C ILE A 329 17.41 2.54 -3.20
N PRO A 330 17.99 3.14 -4.25
CA PRO A 330 19.11 2.57 -4.99
C PRO A 330 20.31 2.15 -4.13
N GLY A 331 20.75 3.01 -3.20
CA GLY A 331 21.87 2.67 -2.32
C GLY A 331 21.59 1.42 -1.47
N PHE A 332 20.36 1.26 -0.99
CA PHE A 332 19.96 0.10 -0.19
C PHE A 332 19.73 -1.14 -1.05
N CYS A 333 19.17 -0.97 -2.25
CA CYS A 333 19.03 -2.02 -3.26
C CYS A 333 20.39 -2.61 -3.63
N TRP A 334 21.41 -1.76 -3.78
CA TRP A 334 22.77 -2.18 -4.06
C TRP A 334 23.37 -2.99 -2.89
N ILE A 335 23.27 -2.49 -1.66
CA ILE A 335 23.78 -3.22 -0.46
C ILE A 335 23.08 -4.59 -0.34
N SER A 336 21.75 -4.60 -0.37
CA SER A 336 20.96 -5.82 -0.17
C SER A 336 21.14 -6.81 -1.31
N GLY A 337 21.15 -6.33 -2.55
CA GLY A 337 21.36 -7.13 -3.74
C GLY A 337 22.72 -7.79 -3.72
N SER A 338 23.79 -7.05 -3.43
CA SER A 338 25.14 -7.59 -3.29
C SER A 338 25.26 -8.64 -2.17
N SER A 339 24.65 -8.38 -1.00
CA SER A 339 24.66 -9.32 0.13
C SER A 339 23.95 -10.63 -0.17
N ILE A 340 22.75 -10.55 -0.74
CA ILE A 340 21.96 -11.74 -1.11
C ILE A 340 22.66 -12.51 -2.21
N ALA A 341 23.16 -11.82 -3.24
CA ALA A 341 23.92 -12.45 -4.32
C ALA A 341 25.15 -13.20 -3.80
N TYR A 342 25.90 -12.60 -2.87
CA TYR A 342 27.04 -13.26 -2.23
C TYR A 342 26.61 -14.48 -1.41
N CYS A 343 25.51 -14.40 -0.64
CA CYS A 343 24.97 -15.53 0.11
C CYS A 343 24.56 -16.69 -0.82
N LEU A 344 23.89 -16.40 -1.94
CA LEU A 344 23.44 -17.41 -2.90
C LEU A 344 24.64 -18.10 -3.57
N LYS A 345 25.69 -17.36 -3.93
CA LYS A 345 26.92 -17.94 -4.51
C LYS A 345 27.66 -18.87 -3.56
N GLN A 346 27.71 -18.57 -2.25
CA GLN A 346 28.35 -19.48 -1.30
C GLN A 346 27.55 -20.78 -1.10
N SER A 347 26.23 -20.73 -1.29
CA SER A 347 25.36 -21.91 -1.14
C SER A 347 25.47 -22.91 -2.30
N SER A 348 25.90 -22.48 -3.49
CA SER A 348 26.13 -23.39 -4.62
C SER A 348 27.41 -24.22 -4.47
N ASP A 349 28.36 -23.79 -3.64
CA ASP A 349 29.68 -24.43 -3.46
C ASP A 349 29.75 -25.41 -2.27
N GLN A 350 28.75 -25.43 -1.37
CA GLN A 350 28.73 -26.28 -0.17
C GLN A 350 27.51 -27.21 -0.14
N SER A 351 27.75 -28.52 -0.12
CA SER A 351 26.71 -29.56 -0.11
C SER A 351 25.97 -29.68 1.24
N GLN A 352 24.64 -29.72 1.16
CA GLN A 352 23.66 -30.31 2.12
C GLN A 352 23.12 -29.55 3.35
N GLU A 353 23.45 -28.28 3.63
CA GLU A 353 22.64 -27.47 4.58
C GLU A 353 21.81 -26.40 3.84
N ALA A 354 20.49 -26.36 4.10
CA ALA A 354 19.58 -25.35 3.55
C ALA A 354 20.03 -23.95 3.99
N THR A 355 20.75 -23.24 3.11
CA THR A 355 21.31 -21.93 3.44
C THR A 355 20.17 -20.91 3.55
N VAL A 356 19.96 -20.38 4.75
CA VAL A 356 18.91 -19.39 5.01
C VAL A 356 19.35 -18.03 4.50
N VAL A 357 18.66 -17.51 3.47
CA VAL A 357 18.88 -16.17 2.91
C VAL A 357 18.61 -15.10 3.98
N PRO A 358 19.43 -14.03 4.07
CA PRO A 358 19.29 -13.00 5.09
C PRO A 358 17.93 -12.30 5.04
N ARG A 359 17.29 -12.14 6.21
CA ARG A 359 15.96 -11.53 6.35
C ARG A 359 15.95 -10.24 7.15
N THR A 360 16.89 -10.10 8.10
CA THR A 360 17.00 -8.92 8.96
C THR A 360 18.04 -7.93 8.42
N LEU A 361 17.98 -6.67 8.87
CA LEU A 361 18.96 -5.67 8.48
C LEU A 361 20.35 -6.09 8.92
N SER A 362 20.49 -6.58 10.16
CA SER A 362 21.81 -6.98 10.68
C SER A 362 22.39 -8.17 9.91
N GLU A 363 21.57 -9.11 9.45
CA GLU A 363 22.03 -10.21 8.59
C GLU A 363 22.52 -9.71 7.23
N ILE A 364 21.75 -8.83 6.57
CA ILE A 364 22.14 -8.23 5.27
C ILE A 364 23.48 -7.50 5.38
N TYR A 365 23.66 -6.68 6.42
CA TYR A 365 24.91 -5.96 6.62
C TYR A 365 26.05 -6.89 7.02
N SER A 366 25.78 -7.94 7.81
CA SER A 366 26.81 -8.94 8.15
C SER A 366 27.35 -9.64 6.90
N TYR A 367 26.48 -10.04 5.96
CA TYR A 367 26.90 -10.57 4.66
C TYR A 367 27.63 -9.52 3.82
N TYR A 368 27.15 -8.29 3.80
CA TYR A 368 27.82 -7.19 3.07
C TYR A 368 29.26 -7.00 3.56
N PHE A 369 29.45 -6.96 4.88
CA PHE A 369 30.76 -6.82 5.51
C PHE A 369 31.64 -8.05 5.28
N LYS A 370 31.09 -9.26 5.39
CA LYS A 370 31.83 -10.49 5.08
C LYS A 370 32.32 -10.49 3.63
N MET A 371 31.44 -10.16 2.68
CA MET A 371 31.76 -10.01 1.26
C MET A 371 32.83 -8.94 1.04
N ALA A 372 32.67 -7.76 1.65
CA ALA A 372 33.64 -6.68 1.52
C ALA A 372 35.03 -7.12 2.02
N LEU A 373 35.08 -7.77 3.19
CA LEU A 373 36.31 -8.19 3.87
C LEU A 373 37.03 -9.38 3.19
N SER A 374 36.29 -10.29 2.55
CA SER A 374 36.86 -11.43 1.84
C SER A 374 37.49 -11.07 0.48
N GLY A 375 37.17 -9.90 -0.09
CA GLY A 375 37.70 -9.48 -1.40
C GLY A 375 37.06 -10.16 -2.62
N ASP A 376 36.16 -11.12 -2.44
CA ASP A 376 35.58 -12.01 -3.46
C ASP A 376 34.51 -11.37 -4.38
N TRP A 377 34.70 -10.13 -4.81
CA TRP A 377 33.82 -9.53 -5.82
C TRP A 377 34.52 -9.52 -7.18
N LEU A 378 34.18 -10.51 -8.01
CA LEU A 378 34.48 -10.65 -9.45
C LEU A 378 35.94 -10.53 -9.92
N GLU A 379 36.92 -10.25 -9.07
CA GLU A 379 38.33 -10.35 -9.42
C GLU A 379 38.92 -11.70 -9.00
N LYS A 380 39.71 -12.30 -9.91
CA LYS A 380 40.29 -13.65 -9.83
C LYS A 380 40.88 -13.97 -8.44
N PRO A 381 40.80 -15.25 -8.00
CA PRO A 381 41.29 -15.66 -6.69
C PRO A 381 42.79 -15.35 -6.59
N ARG A 382 43.15 -14.43 -5.67
CA ARG A 382 44.55 -14.25 -5.27
C ARG A 382 45.01 -15.48 -4.50
N GLU A 383 46.22 -15.94 -4.80
CA GLU A 383 46.88 -17.09 -4.17
C GLU A 383 46.77 -17.06 -2.64
N MET A 384 46.39 -18.21 -2.08
CA MET A 384 46.01 -18.50 -0.68
C MET A 384 47.13 -18.38 0.39
N LEU A 385 48.21 -17.63 0.15
CA LEU A 385 49.37 -17.60 1.05
C LEU A 385 49.67 -16.19 1.59
N ARG A 386 48.79 -15.68 2.47
CA ARG A 386 49.04 -14.63 3.51
C ARG A 386 47.77 -14.27 4.32
N ILE A 387 46.93 -15.26 4.68
CA ILE A 387 45.55 -15.03 5.14
C ILE A 387 45.48 -14.38 6.55
N GLU A 388 46.30 -14.78 7.53
CA GLU A 388 46.14 -14.28 8.92
C GLU A 388 46.58 -12.82 9.12
N GLN A 389 47.69 -12.39 8.52
CA GLN A 389 48.19 -11.02 8.67
C GLN A 389 47.27 -9.98 7.98
N ALA A 390 46.72 -10.33 6.81
CA ALA A 390 45.76 -9.48 6.09
C ALA A 390 44.42 -9.35 6.84
N VAL A 391 43.93 -10.45 7.42
CA VAL A 391 42.72 -10.46 8.25
C VAL A 391 42.90 -9.64 9.53
N ASN A 392 44.04 -9.77 10.23
CA ASN A 392 44.30 -8.99 11.45
C ASN A 392 44.43 -7.48 11.19
N THR A 393 45.05 -7.10 10.07
CA THR A 393 45.15 -5.69 9.64
C THR A 393 43.76 -5.10 9.35
N SER A 394 42.91 -5.89 8.68
CA SER A 394 41.52 -5.52 8.36
C SER A 394 40.66 -5.37 9.62
N LYS A 395 40.82 -6.26 10.62
CA LYS A 395 40.12 -6.15 11.92
C LYS A 395 40.46 -4.86 12.65
N LYS A 396 41.74 -4.48 12.69
CA LYS A 396 42.19 -3.22 13.32
C LYS A 396 41.58 -2.00 12.63
N LEU A 397 41.59 -1.99 11.29
CA LEU A 397 40.97 -0.93 10.50
C LEU A 397 39.47 -0.81 10.77
N VAL A 398 38.73 -1.93 10.75
CA VAL A 398 37.28 -1.95 11.08
C VAL A 398 37.03 -1.43 12.49
N GLY A 399 37.89 -1.74 13.46
CA GLY A 399 37.82 -1.21 14.82
C GLY A 399 37.96 0.32 14.87
N SER A 400 38.96 0.89 14.19
CA SER A 400 39.17 2.35 14.12
C SER A 400 38.04 3.05 13.34
N LEU A 401 37.58 2.47 12.23
CA LEU A 401 36.45 2.98 11.46
C LEU A 401 35.14 2.94 12.27
N GLY A 402 34.91 1.88 13.04
CA GLY A 402 33.76 1.79 13.94
C GLY A 402 33.78 2.84 15.04
N ARG A 403 34.97 3.16 15.56
CA ARG A 403 35.14 4.28 16.51
C ARG A 403 34.80 5.62 15.86
N LEU A 404 35.35 5.90 14.67
CA LEU A 404 35.02 7.09 13.89
C LEU A 404 33.52 7.19 13.64
N ALA A 405 32.90 6.07 13.23
CA ALA A 405 31.49 5.99 12.91
C ALA A 405 30.60 6.32 14.12
N PHE A 406 30.90 5.75 15.30
CA PHE A 406 30.13 5.96 16.53
C PHE A 406 30.18 7.41 17.00
N TYR A 407 31.38 8.00 17.15
CA TYR A 407 31.49 9.39 17.58
C TYR A 407 31.04 10.38 16.50
N GLY A 408 31.18 10.03 15.22
CA GLY A 408 30.57 10.75 14.11
C GLY A 408 29.05 10.81 14.22
N LEU A 409 28.40 9.69 14.55
CA LEU A 409 26.95 9.63 14.76
C LEU A 409 26.53 10.57 15.90
N LEU A 410 27.19 10.49 17.06
CA LEU A 410 26.89 11.36 18.22
C LEU A 410 27.03 12.85 17.92
N ARG A 411 27.99 13.22 17.08
CA ARG A 411 28.27 14.61 16.69
C ARG A 411 27.49 15.05 15.45
N LYS A 412 26.61 14.22 14.88
CA LYS A 412 25.88 14.48 13.63
C LYS A 412 26.81 14.79 12.45
N LYS A 413 27.96 14.11 12.42
CA LYS A 413 29.01 14.29 11.43
C LYS A 413 29.00 13.11 10.45
N HIS A 414 28.77 13.43 9.18
CA HIS A 414 28.71 12.48 8.07
C HIS A 414 29.93 12.56 7.14
N VAL A 415 30.67 13.66 7.20
CA VAL A 415 31.89 13.91 6.44
C VAL A 415 33.05 14.15 7.39
N PHE A 416 34.19 13.55 7.09
CA PHE A 416 35.40 13.55 7.90
C PHE A 416 36.59 14.02 7.07
N TYR A 417 37.52 14.73 7.71
CA TYR A 417 38.73 15.23 7.08
C TYR A 417 39.97 14.54 7.67
N GLU A 418 41.15 14.78 7.10
CA GLU A 418 42.39 14.12 7.54
C GLU A 418 42.69 14.28 9.03
N GLN A 419 42.35 15.44 9.61
CA GLN A 419 42.51 15.68 11.05
C GLN A 419 41.62 14.76 11.89
N ASP A 420 40.38 14.53 11.45
CA ASP A 420 39.46 13.61 12.11
C ASP A 420 39.99 12.17 12.02
N MET A 421 40.48 11.77 10.84
CA MET A 421 41.03 10.43 10.64
C MET A 421 42.18 10.12 11.59
N LYS A 422 43.11 11.08 11.73
CA LYS A 422 44.23 10.97 12.66
C LYS A 422 43.75 10.96 14.12
N ALA A 423 42.78 11.80 14.48
CA ALA A 423 42.24 11.89 15.84
C ALA A 423 41.60 10.57 16.32
N TYR A 424 40.99 9.79 15.41
CA TYR A 424 40.41 8.48 15.72
C TYR A 424 41.34 7.30 15.46
N GLY A 425 42.63 7.55 15.17
CA GLY A 425 43.66 6.52 15.05
C GLY A 425 43.56 5.69 13.76
N ILE A 426 43.13 6.31 12.66
CA ILE A 426 43.10 5.70 11.34
C ILE A 426 44.42 6.03 10.63
N ASP A 427 45.14 4.99 10.23
CA ASP A 427 46.34 5.12 9.41
C ASP A 427 45.93 5.29 7.94
N LEU A 428 46.22 6.47 7.37
CA LEU A 428 45.85 6.83 6.01
C LEU A 428 46.50 5.90 4.95
N SER A 429 47.63 5.26 5.27
CA SER A 429 48.28 4.31 4.36
C SER A 429 47.45 3.03 4.14
N LEU A 430 46.62 2.65 5.12
CA LEU A 430 45.75 1.46 5.06
C LEU A 430 44.46 1.71 4.26
N LEU A 431 44.14 2.98 3.97
CA LEU A 431 42.97 3.40 3.18
C LEU A 431 43.17 3.25 1.66
N HIS A 432 44.25 2.61 1.22
CA HIS A 432 44.43 2.20 -0.18
C HIS A 432 44.02 0.73 -0.43
N SER A 433 43.53 0.03 0.60
CA SER A 433 43.01 -1.34 0.47
C SER A 433 41.63 -1.36 -0.20
N SER A 434 41.30 -2.42 -0.94
CA SER A 434 39.98 -2.59 -1.60
C SER A 434 38.78 -2.47 -0.63
N LEU A 435 39.00 -2.75 0.65
CA LEU A 435 38.03 -2.59 1.75
C LEU A 435 37.58 -1.15 1.95
N SER A 436 38.53 -0.23 1.91
CA SER A 436 38.27 1.20 2.14
C SER A 436 37.34 1.76 1.08
N THR A 437 37.59 1.46 -0.20
CA THR A 437 36.80 1.98 -1.34
C THR A 437 35.31 1.61 -1.32
N ARG A 438 34.89 0.59 -0.56
CA ARG A 438 33.48 0.17 -0.46
C ARG A 438 32.77 0.70 0.77
N LEU A 439 33.47 0.81 1.90
CA LEU A 439 32.91 1.26 3.17
C LEU A 439 33.03 2.78 3.35
N LEU A 440 34.17 3.34 2.96
CA LEU A 440 34.54 4.74 3.17
C LEU A 440 35.06 5.32 1.84
N LEU A 441 34.23 6.17 1.23
CA LEU A 441 34.59 6.86 0.00
C LEU A 441 35.53 8.02 0.32
N LYS A 442 36.47 8.27 -0.60
CA LYS A 442 37.44 9.36 -0.58
C LYS A 442 37.13 10.28 -1.75
N GLU A 443 37.10 11.58 -1.49
CA GLU A 443 36.94 12.62 -2.50
C GLU A 443 38.03 13.67 -2.31
N ASP A 444 38.87 13.82 -3.33
CA ASP A 444 39.99 14.77 -3.35
C ASP A 444 39.47 16.12 -3.86
N MET A 445 39.45 17.14 -3.00
CA MET A 445 39.10 18.52 -3.35
C MET A 445 40.37 19.36 -3.53
N LEU A 446 40.23 20.56 -4.11
CA LEU A 446 41.34 21.49 -4.37
C LEU A 446 42.21 21.79 -3.14
N THR A 447 41.61 21.87 -1.95
CA THR A 447 42.28 22.32 -0.70
C THR A 447 42.33 21.26 0.39
N SER A 448 41.54 20.19 0.28
CA SER A 448 41.47 19.16 1.32
C SER A 448 40.90 17.84 0.79
N THR A 449 41.14 16.77 1.53
CA THR A 449 40.55 15.46 1.27
C THR A 449 39.34 15.24 2.18
N ALA A 450 38.18 14.94 1.60
CA ALA A 450 36.98 14.57 2.33
C ALA A 450 36.78 13.05 2.29
N TYR A 451 36.30 12.50 3.39
CA TYR A 451 36.00 11.09 3.56
C TYR A 451 34.60 10.92 4.14
N TYR A 452 33.82 9.98 3.62
CA TYR A 452 32.45 9.75 4.06
C TYR A 452 32.07 8.29 3.83
N PHE A 453 31.17 7.77 4.66
CA PHE A 453 30.68 6.40 4.48
C PHE A 453 29.83 6.32 3.22
N SER A 454 29.93 5.22 2.47
CA SER A 454 29.20 5.04 1.20
C SER A 454 27.67 5.08 1.37
N HIS A 455 27.19 4.78 2.58
CA HIS A 455 25.81 5.03 2.99
C HIS A 455 25.74 5.26 4.51
N LEU A 456 24.77 6.05 4.99
CA LEU A 456 24.58 6.36 6.41
C LEU A 456 24.47 5.08 7.27
N THR A 457 23.73 4.10 6.79
CA THR A 457 23.50 2.83 7.50
C THR A 457 24.76 2.00 7.69
N ILE A 458 25.79 2.19 6.84
CA ILE A 458 27.10 1.57 7.01
C ILE A 458 27.81 2.21 8.22
N GLN A 459 27.71 3.53 8.36
CA GLN A 459 28.17 4.24 9.56
C GLN A 459 27.44 3.72 10.82
N GLU A 460 26.12 3.56 10.76
CA GLU A 460 25.31 3.08 11.89
C GLU A 460 25.66 1.63 12.29
N PHE A 461 25.85 0.74 11.32
CA PHE A 461 26.25 -0.65 11.57
C PHE A 461 27.66 -0.73 12.19
N LEU A 462 28.63 0.01 11.64
CA LEU A 462 30.00 0.06 12.18
C LEU A 462 30.04 0.67 13.59
N ALA A 463 29.21 1.68 13.85
CA ALA A 463 29.04 2.26 15.17
C ALA A 463 28.51 1.21 16.17
N ALA A 464 27.49 0.44 15.79
CA ALA A 464 26.94 -0.65 16.61
C ALA A 464 27.98 -1.74 16.90
N LEU A 465 28.76 -2.12 15.88
CA LEU A 465 29.82 -3.11 16.02
C LEU A 465 30.93 -2.62 16.98
N TYR A 466 31.37 -1.38 16.85
CA TYR A 466 32.33 -0.77 17.78
C TYR A 466 31.78 -0.74 19.20
N TYR A 467 30.54 -0.26 19.37
CA TYR A 467 29.91 -0.17 20.69
C TYR A 467 29.81 -1.55 21.34
N TYR A 468 29.40 -2.56 20.58
CA TYR A 468 29.33 -3.95 21.05
C TYR A 468 30.68 -4.47 21.55
N MET A 469 31.77 -4.23 20.81
CA MET A 469 33.11 -4.66 21.21
C MET A 469 33.65 -3.87 22.41
N ALA A 470 33.46 -2.54 22.42
CA ALA A 470 33.97 -1.66 23.47
C ALA A 470 33.23 -1.82 24.80
N ALA A 471 31.90 -1.98 24.77
CA ALA A 471 31.04 -2.08 25.95
C ALA A 471 31.39 -3.25 26.89
N LYS A 472 32.09 -4.26 26.39
CA LYS A 472 32.53 -5.41 27.20
C LYS A 472 33.67 -5.07 28.16
N ARG A 473 34.50 -4.08 27.79
CA ARG A 473 35.71 -3.68 28.53
C ARG A 473 35.58 -2.28 29.13
N ALA A 474 34.62 -1.50 28.66
CA ALA A 474 34.41 -0.13 29.10
C ALA A 474 33.89 -0.09 30.54
N ILE A 475 34.60 0.65 31.40
CA ILE A 475 34.19 0.96 32.76
C ILE A 475 33.23 2.17 32.78
N PHE A 476 33.44 3.13 31.87
CA PHE A 476 32.69 4.38 31.79
C PHE A 476 31.73 4.40 30.59
N ASP A 477 30.73 5.28 30.66
CA ASP A 477 29.75 5.48 29.59
C ASP A 477 30.44 5.88 28.28
N LEU A 478 30.29 5.03 27.25
CA LEU A 478 30.85 5.28 25.92
C LEU A 478 30.22 6.49 25.21
N PHE A 479 29.06 6.96 25.66
CA PHE A 479 28.48 8.22 25.18
C PHE A 479 29.21 9.47 25.72
N THR A 480 30.16 9.33 26.65
CA THR A 480 30.95 10.45 27.19
C THR A 480 32.42 10.34 26.78
N GLU A 481 32.90 11.31 25.98
CA GLU A 481 34.30 11.33 25.54
C GLU A 481 35.28 11.72 26.66
N SER A 482 34.83 12.48 27.66
CA SER A 482 35.66 13.08 28.72
C SER A 482 35.84 12.20 29.97
N GLY A 483 35.50 10.91 29.92
CA GLY A 483 35.96 9.90 30.87
C GLY A 483 35.39 9.93 32.30
N MET A 484 34.65 10.97 32.70
CA MET A 484 33.99 11.03 34.02
C MET A 484 32.48 10.87 33.91
N SER A 485 32.04 9.61 34.01
CA SER A 485 30.65 9.23 34.22
C SER A 485 30.58 8.17 35.33
N TRP A 486 29.39 7.92 35.87
CA TRP A 486 29.21 6.81 36.81
C TRP A 486 29.62 5.48 36.16
N PRO A 487 30.39 4.62 36.86
CA PRO A 487 30.84 3.35 36.30
C PRO A 487 29.66 2.50 35.80
N LYS A 488 29.73 2.08 34.54
CA LYS A 488 28.80 1.13 33.91
C LYS A 488 29.60 -0.11 33.57
N LEU A 489 29.60 -1.08 34.50
CA LEU A 489 30.35 -2.32 34.32
C LEU A 489 29.51 -3.33 33.52
N GLY A 490 30.13 -3.90 32.48
CA GLY A 490 29.56 -5.00 31.70
C GLY A 490 28.65 -4.57 30.55
N PHE A 491 28.62 -5.43 29.53
CA PHE A 491 27.91 -5.18 28.27
C PHE A 491 26.42 -4.85 28.46
N LEU A 492 25.70 -5.57 29.34
CA LEU A 492 24.26 -5.35 29.52
C LEU A 492 23.92 -3.94 30.02
N ASN A 493 24.73 -3.36 30.91
CA ASN A 493 24.50 -2.01 31.41
C ASN A 493 24.69 -0.96 30.32
N HIS A 494 25.70 -1.16 29.45
CA HIS A 494 25.89 -0.35 28.25
C HIS A 494 24.77 -0.53 27.23
N PHE A 495 24.31 -1.76 27.00
CA PHE A 495 23.17 -2.05 26.12
C PHE A 495 21.90 -1.34 26.61
N ARG A 496 21.56 -1.47 27.90
CA ARG A 496 20.43 -0.76 28.51
C ARG A 496 20.56 0.76 28.35
N ASN A 497 21.76 1.30 28.55
CA ASN A 497 22.03 2.73 28.36
C ASN A 497 21.83 3.17 26.91
N ALA A 498 22.34 2.41 25.93
CA ALA A 498 22.15 2.68 24.51
C ALA A 498 20.66 2.72 24.14
N VAL A 499 19.88 1.73 24.60
CA VAL A 499 18.42 1.69 24.41
C VAL A 499 17.75 2.92 25.04
N GLN A 500 18.10 3.27 26.28
CA GLN A 500 17.54 4.44 26.97
C GLN A 500 17.86 5.76 26.25
N ARG A 501 19.10 5.93 25.77
CA ARG A 501 19.51 7.11 25.01
C ARG A 501 18.74 7.24 23.70
N ALA A 502 18.52 6.13 22.99
CA ALA A 502 17.70 6.14 21.78
C ALA A 502 16.24 6.52 22.07
N LEU A 503 15.66 5.99 23.16
CA LEU A 503 14.30 6.35 23.58
C LEU A 503 14.15 7.82 24.02
N GLN A 504 15.23 8.46 24.48
CA GLN A 504 15.24 9.87 24.90
C GLN A 504 15.60 10.84 23.76
N ALA A 505 16.31 10.40 22.73
CA ALA A 505 16.73 11.24 21.62
C ALA A 505 15.53 11.74 20.80
N GLU A 506 15.40 13.06 20.64
CA GLU A 506 14.30 13.69 19.89
C GLU A 506 14.43 13.49 18.38
N ASP A 507 15.65 13.40 17.86
CA ASP A 507 15.98 13.28 16.43
C ASP A 507 16.03 11.83 15.92
N ARG A 508 15.90 10.84 16.82
CA ARG A 508 15.81 9.41 16.51
C ARG A 508 16.98 8.83 15.73
N GLN A 509 18.11 9.52 15.74
CA GLN A 509 19.30 9.12 15.01
C GLN A 509 19.92 7.82 15.53
N LEU A 510 19.62 7.44 16.79
CA LEU A 510 20.14 6.22 17.41
C LEU A 510 19.25 4.98 17.17
N ASP A 511 18.08 5.14 16.56
CA ASP A 511 17.10 4.04 16.46
C ASP A 511 17.63 2.87 15.61
N ILE A 512 18.26 3.16 14.47
CA ILE A 512 18.85 2.14 13.60
C ILE A 512 20.15 1.59 14.20
N PHE A 513 20.95 2.43 14.86
CA PHE A 513 22.11 1.98 15.64
C PHE A 513 21.69 0.93 16.69
N VAL A 514 20.59 1.15 17.43
CA VAL A 514 20.08 0.17 18.42
C VAL A 514 19.50 -1.08 17.76
N ARG A 515 18.87 -0.97 16.58
CA ARG A 515 18.47 -2.16 15.79
C ARG A 515 19.68 -3.03 15.47
N PHE A 516 20.74 -2.45 14.92
CA PHE A 516 21.97 -3.19 14.62
C PHE A 516 22.64 -3.74 15.87
N LEU A 517 22.70 -2.97 16.96
CA LEU A 517 23.26 -3.43 18.23
C LEU A 517 22.49 -4.64 18.79
N SER A 518 21.16 -4.65 18.63
CA SER A 518 20.31 -5.78 18.99
C SER A 518 20.54 -6.97 18.07
N GLY A 519 20.64 -6.77 16.76
CA GLY A 519 20.90 -7.85 15.81
C GLY A 519 22.29 -8.47 15.92
N LEU A 520 23.30 -7.76 16.44
CA LEU A 520 24.61 -8.37 16.75
C LEU A 520 24.54 -9.46 17.84
N LEU A 521 23.46 -9.50 18.63
CA LEU A 521 23.17 -10.56 19.59
C LEU A 521 22.35 -11.72 18.98
N SER A 522 22.01 -11.65 17.70
CA SER A 522 21.34 -12.74 16.97
C SER A 522 22.27 -13.94 16.79
N PRO A 523 21.77 -15.19 16.99
CA PRO A 523 22.55 -16.39 16.72
C PRO A 523 23.03 -16.47 15.26
N GLN A 524 22.21 -16.03 14.30
CA GLN A 524 22.56 -16.06 12.88
C GLN A 524 23.66 -15.05 12.56
N VAL A 525 23.57 -13.82 13.08
CA VAL A 525 24.61 -12.80 12.89
C VAL A 525 25.91 -13.23 13.57
N ASN A 526 25.83 -13.80 14.77
CA ASN A 526 27.00 -14.36 15.45
C ASN A 526 27.63 -15.48 14.62
N LYS A 527 26.85 -16.44 14.11
CA LYS A 527 27.34 -17.51 13.21
C LYS A 527 28.07 -16.94 11.99
N LEU A 528 27.59 -15.84 11.42
CA LEU A 528 28.19 -15.20 10.24
C LEU A 528 29.50 -14.46 10.52
N LEU A 529 29.59 -13.77 11.66
CA LEU A 529 30.73 -12.90 11.99
C LEU A 529 31.71 -13.50 13.01
N ALA A 530 31.39 -14.66 13.59
CA ALA A 530 32.24 -15.36 14.55
C ALA A 530 33.63 -15.69 13.98
N GLY A 531 34.67 -15.52 14.80
CA GLY A 531 36.07 -15.74 14.40
C GLY A 531 36.68 -14.58 13.60
N TRP A 532 35.85 -13.71 13.02
CA TRP A 532 36.27 -12.50 12.33
C TRP A 532 36.11 -11.28 13.23
N LEU A 533 34.88 -10.89 13.52
CA LEU A 533 34.55 -9.66 14.26
C LEU A 533 33.88 -9.94 15.61
N LEU A 534 33.23 -11.11 15.75
CA LEU A 534 32.56 -11.54 16.98
C LEU A 534 33.23 -12.78 17.56
N VAL A 535 33.07 -12.99 18.88
CA VAL A 535 33.46 -14.24 19.53
C VAL A 535 32.33 -15.25 19.36
N LYS A 536 32.69 -16.50 19.03
CA LYS A 536 31.74 -17.58 18.81
C LYS A 536 30.91 -17.84 20.07
N ASP A 537 29.59 -17.95 19.91
CA ASP A 537 28.60 -18.28 20.95
C ASP A 537 28.49 -17.27 22.12
N GLU A 538 29.24 -16.18 22.09
CA GLU A 538 29.26 -15.16 23.15
C GLU A 538 27.91 -14.43 23.33
N HIS A 539 27.12 -14.34 22.26
CA HIS A 539 25.78 -13.75 22.28
C HIS A 539 24.84 -14.44 23.28
N SER A 540 25.02 -15.75 23.51
CA SER A 540 24.18 -16.55 24.42
C SER A 540 24.19 -16.03 25.86
N GLY A 541 25.31 -15.45 26.32
CA GLY A 541 25.45 -14.91 27.67
C GLY A 541 24.66 -13.62 27.93
N PHE A 542 24.22 -12.91 26.87
CA PHE A 542 23.57 -11.60 26.99
C PHE A 542 22.16 -11.54 26.38
N ARG A 543 21.86 -12.43 25.42
CA ARG A 543 20.65 -12.36 24.59
C ARG A 543 19.36 -12.31 25.39
N ASP A 544 19.14 -13.24 26.33
CA ASP A 544 17.89 -13.30 27.09
C ASP A 544 17.70 -12.06 27.99
N GLN A 545 18.79 -11.56 28.57
CA GLN A 545 18.76 -10.35 29.38
C GLN A 545 18.48 -9.10 28.52
N ALA A 546 19.04 -9.04 27.30
CA ALA A 546 18.76 -7.98 26.34
C ALA A 546 17.29 -8.00 25.86
N ILE A 547 16.74 -9.19 25.61
CA ILE A 547 15.30 -9.38 25.32
C ILE A 547 14.46 -8.82 26.47
N GLY A 548 14.79 -9.15 27.72
CA GLY A 548 14.09 -8.63 28.90
C GLY A 548 14.14 -7.09 29.01
N VAL A 549 15.28 -6.47 28.65
CA VAL A 549 15.41 -5.00 28.61
C VAL A 549 14.49 -4.38 27.55
N LEU A 550 14.47 -4.94 26.33
CA LEU A 550 13.63 -4.45 25.24
C LEU A 550 12.15 -4.65 25.54
N GLN A 551 11.75 -5.82 26.04
CA GLN A 551 10.38 -6.09 26.47
C GLN A 551 9.92 -5.14 27.60
N GLY A 552 10.82 -4.80 28.54
CA GLY A 552 10.55 -3.80 29.56
C GLY A 552 10.21 -2.41 29.00
N CYS A 553 10.74 -2.06 27.83
CA CYS A 553 10.46 -0.80 27.15
C CYS A 553 9.07 -0.76 26.48
N LEU A 554 8.47 -1.93 26.22
CA LEU A 554 7.13 -2.06 25.62
C LEU A 554 6.00 -2.00 26.66
N ASN A 555 6.31 -2.26 27.94
CA ASN A 555 5.34 -2.26 29.04
C ASN A 555 5.05 -0.85 29.57
N THR A 556 4.69 0.08 28.68
CA THR A 556 4.32 1.45 29.07
C THR A 556 2.83 1.69 28.84
N ASN A 557 2.15 2.34 29.80
CA ASN A 557 0.72 2.65 29.71
C ASN A 557 0.38 3.81 28.75
N HIS A 558 1.32 4.20 27.87
CA HIS A 558 1.20 5.35 26.98
C HIS A 558 0.72 4.93 25.59
N ALA A 559 0.37 5.92 24.75
CA ALA A 559 0.07 5.68 23.34
C ALA A 559 1.24 4.96 22.65
N ILE A 560 0.93 4.08 21.69
CA ILE A 560 1.95 3.29 21.01
C ILE A 560 2.74 4.22 20.12
N SER A 561 3.93 4.54 20.58
CA SER A 561 4.86 5.34 19.81
C SER A 561 5.49 4.50 18.72
N SER A 562 5.89 5.15 17.65
CA SER A 562 6.86 4.66 16.67
C SER A 562 8.13 4.06 17.31
N ARG A 563 8.54 4.53 18.50
CA ARG A 563 9.64 3.92 19.27
C ARG A 563 9.31 2.53 19.79
N ALA A 564 8.08 2.30 20.25
CA ALA A 564 7.64 0.96 20.66
C ALA A 564 7.62 -0.01 19.47
N VAL A 565 7.19 0.46 18.30
CA VAL A 565 7.31 -0.30 17.05
C VAL A 565 8.78 -0.56 16.70
N ASN A 566 9.66 0.43 16.86
CA ASN A 566 11.11 0.25 16.67
C ASN A 566 11.71 -0.79 17.63
N THR A 567 11.26 -0.83 18.88
CA THR A 567 11.65 -1.88 19.84
C THR A 567 11.19 -3.27 19.39
N MET A 568 10.02 -3.40 18.76
CA MET A 568 9.61 -4.67 18.12
C MET A 568 10.52 -5.04 16.95
N TYR A 569 10.99 -4.08 16.15
CA TYR A 569 12.03 -4.35 15.15
C TYR A 569 13.34 -4.83 15.79
N CYS A 570 13.77 -4.27 16.93
CA CYS A 570 14.95 -4.76 17.67
C CYS A 570 14.78 -6.21 18.14
N LEU A 571 13.58 -6.58 18.63
CA LEU A 571 13.26 -7.97 18.98
C LEU A 571 13.27 -8.89 17.75
N HIS A 572 12.78 -8.40 16.61
CA HIS A 572 12.86 -9.12 15.34
C HIS A 572 14.32 -9.34 14.89
N GLU A 573 15.19 -8.33 15.00
CA GLU A 573 16.62 -8.43 14.70
C GLU A 573 17.33 -9.47 15.58
N LEU A 574 16.91 -9.62 16.84
CA LEU A 574 17.35 -10.68 17.78
C LEU A 574 16.84 -12.09 17.44
N GLN A 575 16.01 -12.22 16.40
CA GLN A 575 15.22 -13.40 16.07
C GLN A 575 14.26 -13.82 17.19
N HIS A 576 13.82 -12.87 18.04
CA HIS A 576 12.80 -13.08 19.07
C HIS A 576 11.43 -12.65 18.52
N THR A 577 10.74 -13.59 17.87
CA THR A 577 9.51 -13.31 17.10
C THR A 577 8.23 -13.86 17.74
N ASP A 578 8.33 -14.50 18.90
CA ASP A 578 7.23 -15.27 19.49
C ASP A 578 6.01 -14.40 19.81
N THR A 579 6.21 -13.20 20.36
CA THR A 579 5.12 -12.27 20.66
C THR A 579 4.38 -11.82 19.40
N ALA A 580 5.11 -11.48 18.33
CA ALA A 580 4.51 -11.08 17.07
C ALA A 580 3.78 -12.26 16.41
N LYS A 581 4.36 -13.45 16.40
CA LYS A 581 3.72 -14.67 15.88
C LYS A 581 2.44 -15.02 16.67
N ALA A 582 2.47 -14.93 18.00
CA ALA A 582 1.30 -15.19 18.84
C ALA A 582 0.16 -14.20 18.55
N VAL A 583 0.47 -12.91 18.36
CA VAL A 583 -0.55 -11.91 17.97
C VAL A 583 -1.08 -12.18 16.56
N GLU A 584 -0.21 -12.51 15.60
CA GLU A 584 -0.63 -12.84 14.24
C GLU A 584 -1.51 -14.10 14.19
N GLU A 585 -1.16 -15.14 14.95
CA GLU A 585 -1.95 -16.36 15.08
C GLU A 585 -3.29 -16.09 15.78
N ALA A 586 -3.30 -15.23 16.81
CA ALA A 586 -4.53 -14.81 17.49
C ALA A 586 -5.46 -14.00 16.55
N MET A 587 -4.90 -13.20 15.64
CA MET A 587 -5.68 -12.54 14.59
C MET A 587 -6.30 -13.53 13.60
N ARG A 588 -5.52 -14.53 13.13
CA ARG A 588 -6.01 -15.55 12.19
C ARG A 588 -7.07 -16.47 12.81
N SER A 589 -6.97 -16.75 14.10
CA SER A 589 -7.91 -17.60 14.85
C SER A 589 -9.05 -16.82 15.52
N GLU A 590 -9.13 -15.51 15.32
CA GLU A 590 -10.12 -14.60 15.95
C GLU A 590 -10.12 -14.65 17.50
N SER A 591 -8.99 -14.99 18.11
CA SER A 591 -8.80 -15.14 19.56
C SER A 591 -8.06 -13.97 20.21
N LEU A 592 -7.85 -12.87 19.49
CA LEU A 592 -7.09 -11.70 19.96
C LEU A 592 -7.77 -10.96 21.14
N ALA A 593 -9.08 -11.14 21.32
CA ALA A 593 -9.84 -10.52 22.40
C ALA A 593 -9.26 -10.88 23.78
N GLY A 594 -9.04 -9.87 24.63
CA GLY A 594 -8.43 -10.06 25.95
C GLY A 594 -6.91 -10.23 25.97
N MET A 595 -6.25 -10.38 24.80
CA MET A 595 -4.80 -10.49 24.70
C MET A 595 -4.08 -9.15 24.55
N LEU A 596 -4.78 -8.03 24.32
CA LEU A 596 -4.19 -6.73 23.99
C LEU A 596 -3.57 -5.99 25.20
N THR A 597 -2.51 -6.57 25.75
CA THR A 597 -1.56 -5.88 26.67
C THR A 597 -0.77 -4.80 25.91
N PRO A 598 -0.10 -3.84 26.58
CA PRO A 598 0.73 -2.84 25.91
C PRO A 598 1.79 -3.44 24.97
N MET A 599 2.40 -4.57 25.38
CA MET A 599 3.35 -5.32 24.55
C MET A 599 2.68 -5.91 23.31
N ASN A 600 1.54 -6.58 23.46
CA ASN A 600 0.82 -7.18 22.34
C ASN A 600 0.24 -6.12 21.40
N CYS A 601 -0.14 -4.94 21.90
CA CYS A 601 -0.51 -3.82 21.07
C CYS A 601 0.67 -3.28 20.26
N SER A 602 1.87 -3.22 20.85
CA SER A 602 3.09 -2.85 20.13
C SER A 602 3.45 -3.88 19.05
N ALA A 603 3.24 -5.17 19.33
CA ALA A 603 3.39 -6.24 18.36
C ALA A 603 2.34 -6.15 17.23
N LEU A 604 1.08 -5.86 17.55
CA LEU A 604 0.04 -5.59 16.55
C LEU A 604 0.40 -4.39 15.67
N ALA A 605 0.82 -3.27 16.28
CA ALA A 605 1.28 -2.08 15.58
C ALA A 605 2.44 -2.38 14.61
N TYR A 606 3.37 -3.23 15.03
CA TYR A 606 4.44 -3.74 14.17
C TYR A 606 3.91 -4.59 13.01
N LEU A 607 3.03 -5.56 13.28
CA LEU A 607 2.44 -6.44 12.26
C LEU A 607 1.64 -5.67 11.21
N LEU A 608 0.88 -4.64 11.61
CA LEU A 608 0.15 -3.77 10.69
C LEU A 608 1.06 -3.05 9.67
N GLN A 609 2.35 -2.89 9.99
CA GLN A 609 3.34 -2.31 9.07
C GLN A 609 4.02 -3.37 8.20
N VAL A 610 4.36 -4.54 8.75
CA VAL A 610 5.24 -5.52 8.08
C VAL A 610 4.51 -6.70 7.43
N SER A 611 3.29 -7.03 7.86
CA SER A 611 2.54 -8.20 7.40
C SER A 611 1.57 -7.82 6.27
N ASP A 612 1.76 -8.43 5.09
CA ASP A 612 0.85 -8.26 3.94
C ASP A 612 -0.58 -8.69 4.29
N VAL A 613 -0.71 -9.77 5.06
CA VAL A 613 -2.00 -10.32 5.46
C VAL A 613 -2.77 -9.31 6.30
N CYS A 614 -2.11 -8.72 7.30
CA CYS A 614 -2.74 -7.71 8.17
C CYS A 614 -3.06 -6.43 7.38
N LEU A 615 -2.22 -6.06 6.42
CA LEU A 615 -2.44 -4.88 5.59
C LEU A 615 -3.69 -4.98 4.72
N GLU A 616 -3.87 -6.12 4.04
CA GLU A 616 -5.02 -6.35 3.17
C GLU A 616 -6.31 -6.47 3.99
N GLU A 617 -6.31 -7.32 5.03
CA GLU A 617 -7.48 -7.55 5.88
C GLU A 617 -7.10 -7.63 7.36
N THR A 618 -7.54 -6.63 8.14
CA THR A 618 -7.40 -6.62 9.59
C THR A 618 -8.77 -6.69 10.26
N ASN A 619 -8.98 -7.77 11.02
CA ASN A 619 -10.14 -7.95 11.88
C ASN A 619 -9.76 -7.70 13.35
N LEU A 620 -10.26 -6.60 13.93
CA LEU A 620 -10.09 -6.24 15.35
C LEU A 620 -11.45 -6.13 16.04
N SER A 621 -12.41 -6.95 15.60
CA SER A 621 -13.75 -7.00 16.21
C SER A 621 -13.68 -7.61 17.60
N ASN A 622 -14.44 -7.08 18.56
CA ASN A 622 -14.45 -7.52 19.97
C ASN A 622 -13.09 -7.42 20.71
N CYS A 623 -12.10 -6.72 20.15
CA CYS A 623 -10.74 -6.70 20.67
C CYS A 623 -10.37 -5.38 21.35
N LEU A 624 -10.92 -4.25 20.88
CA LEU A 624 -10.42 -2.92 21.17
C LEU A 624 -11.28 -2.19 22.21
N THR A 625 -10.60 -1.55 23.15
CA THR A 625 -11.19 -0.51 24.00
C THR A 625 -10.91 0.87 23.42
N TYR A 626 -11.58 1.92 23.91
CA TYR A 626 -11.30 3.31 23.53
C TYR A 626 -9.80 3.65 23.64
N ASN A 627 -9.15 3.29 24.75
CA ASN A 627 -7.74 3.61 24.98
C ASN A 627 -6.80 2.89 24.01
N VAL A 628 -7.08 1.62 23.69
CA VAL A 628 -6.28 0.83 22.75
C VAL A 628 -6.51 1.31 21.31
N CYS A 629 -7.74 1.65 20.94
CA CYS A 629 -8.03 2.25 19.64
C CYS A 629 -7.30 3.59 19.48
N LYS A 630 -7.36 4.45 20.51
CA LYS A 630 -6.64 5.73 20.53
C LYS A 630 -5.12 5.53 20.44
N SER A 631 -4.57 4.51 21.09
CA SER A 631 -3.12 4.25 21.05
C SER A 631 -2.64 3.69 19.71
N LEU A 632 -3.50 2.95 18.99
CA LEU A 632 -3.22 2.37 17.67
C LEU A 632 -3.64 3.25 16.48
N LEU A 633 -4.24 4.43 16.73
CA LEU A 633 -4.94 5.21 15.70
C LEU A 633 -4.08 5.48 14.46
N SER A 634 -2.82 5.88 14.64
CA SER A 634 -1.92 6.13 13.52
C SER A 634 -1.48 4.85 12.79
N GLN A 635 -1.50 3.70 13.47
CA GLN A 635 -1.17 2.41 12.87
C GLN A 635 -2.35 1.79 12.09
N LEU A 636 -3.59 2.13 12.44
CA LEU A 636 -4.77 1.67 11.68
C LEU A 636 -4.79 2.22 10.24
N LEU A 637 -4.11 3.35 9.98
CA LEU A 637 -3.93 3.92 8.63
C LEU A 637 -3.26 2.96 7.65
N PHE A 638 -2.53 1.95 8.14
CA PHE A 638 -1.85 0.99 7.29
C PHE A 638 -2.79 -0.05 6.67
N CYS A 639 -4.04 -0.16 7.11
CA CYS A 639 -5.00 -1.16 6.63
C CYS A 639 -5.68 -0.72 5.32
N HIS A 640 -6.01 -1.68 4.45
CA HIS A 640 -6.90 -1.47 3.30
C HIS A 640 -8.33 -1.90 3.62
N SER A 641 -8.49 -3.03 4.32
CA SER A 641 -9.76 -3.48 4.88
C SER A 641 -9.66 -3.59 6.39
N LEU A 642 -10.47 -2.81 7.10
CA LEU A 642 -10.46 -2.73 8.56
C LEU A 642 -11.85 -3.05 9.12
N ARG A 643 -11.93 -4.09 9.96
CA ARG A 643 -13.15 -4.48 10.68
C ARG A 643 -12.99 -4.21 12.17
N LEU A 644 -13.90 -3.40 12.72
CA LEU A 644 -13.91 -2.91 14.11
C LEU A 644 -15.27 -3.22 14.76
N ASP A 645 -15.84 -4.37 14.45
CA ASP A 645 -17.22 -4.69 14.84
C ASP A 645 -17.31 -5.01 16.35
N ASN A 646 -18.44 -4.68 16.96
CA ASN A 646 -18.77 -5.02 18.35
C ASN A 646 -17.69 -4.67 19.40
N ASN A 647 -17.01 -3.53 19.23
CA ASN A 647 -16.05 -2.98 20.21
C ASN A 647 -16.70 -2.03 21.22
N GLN A 648 -18.03 -1.95 21.23
CA GLN A 648 -18.80 -1.01 22.06
C GLN A 648 -18.41 0.46 21.85
N PHE A 649 -17.88 0.80 20.67
CA PHE A 649 -17.45 2.16 20.36
C PHE A 649 -18.62 3.14 20.31
N LYS A 650 -18.38 4.34 20.83
CA LYS A 650 -19.33 5.46 20.85
C LYS A 650 -18.83 6.60 19.95
N ASP A 651 -19.45 7.76 20.08
CA ASP A 651 -19.21 8.92 19.22
C ASP A 651 -17.80 9.52 19.34
N ASP A 652 -17.17 9.41 20.51
CA ASP A 652 -15.80 9.87 20.77
C ASP A 652 -14.75 9.13 19.92
N VAL A 653 -14.90 7.81 19.77
CA VAL A 653 -14.06 7.03 18.84
C VAL A 653 -14.32 7.46 17.40
N MET A 654 -15.55 7.84 17.04
CA MET A 654 -15.86 8.27 15.67
C MET A 654 -15.25 9.62 15.33
N GLU A 655 -15.03 10.51 16.30
CA GLU A 655 -14.25 11.73 16.10
C GLU A 655 -12.78 11.40 15.82
N LEU A 656 -12.19 10.46 16.57
CA LEU A 656 -10.82 9.98 16.35
C LEU A 656 -10.67 9.33 14.97
N LEU A 657 -11.50 8.35 14.65
CA LEU A 657 -11.48 7.67 13.35
C LEU A 657 -11.84 8.63 12.21
N GLY A 658 -12.77 9.57 12.42
CA GLY A 658 -13.10 10.61 11.45
C GLY A 658 -11.89 11.49 11.12
N SER A 659 -11.10 11.89 12.12
CA SER A 659 -9.86 12.65 11.89
C SER A 659 -8.83 11.84 11.08
N MET A 660 -8.68 10.55 11.40
CA MET A 660 -7.79 9.63 10.70
C MET A 660 -8.21 9.42 9.23
N LEU A 661 -9.50 9.17 8.99
CA LEU A 661 -10.06 9.00 7.64
C LEU A 661 -9.98 10.29 6.80
N SER A 662 -9.87 11.45 7.44
CA SER A 662 -9.69 12.74 6.75
C SER A 662 -8.24 12.98 6.31
N GLY A 663 -7.29 12.17 6.78
CA GLY A 663 -5.87 12.28 6.42
C GLY A 663 -5.63 12.01 4.94
N LYS A 664 -4.73 12.80 4.32
CA LYS A 664 -4.33 12.63 2.91
C LYS A 664 -3.73 11.24 2.64
N ASP A 665 -3.12 10.64 3.65
CA ASP A 665 -2.41 9.36 3.55
C ASP A 665 -3.30 8.14 3.89
N CYS A 666 -4.61 8.34 4.07
CA CYS A 666 -5.53 7.25 4.37
C CYS A 666 -5.66 6.31 3.16
N GLN A 667 -5.38 5.01 3.37
CA GLN A 667 -5.50 3.97 2.35
C GLN A 667 -6.66 3.00 2.60
N ILE A 668 -7.46 3.22 3.64
CA ILE A 668 -8.58 2.35 3.99
C ILE A 668 -9.64 2.45 2.89
N GLN A 669 -9.92 1.32 2.25
CA GLN A 669 -10.93 1.15 1.21
C GLN A 669 -12.22 0.52 1.75
N ARG A 670 -12.10 -0.31 2.78
CA ARG A 670 -13.25 -0.96 3.42
C ARG A 670 -13.16 -0.75 4.93
N LEU A 671 -14.21 -0.20 5.52
CA LEU A 671 -14.33 -0.02 6.95
C LEU A 671 -15.66 -0.60 7.43
N SER A 672 -15.57 -1.50 8.41
CA SER A 672 -16.74 -2.01 9.12
C SER A 672 -16.68 -1.57 10.58
N LEU A 673 -17.77 -0.98 11.03
CA LEU A 673 -18.02 -0.46 12.37
C LEU A 673 -19.33 -1.04 12.91
N ALA A 674 -19.67 -2.25 12.48
CA ALA A 674 -20.94 -2.88 12.81
C ALA A 674 -21.08 -3.14 14.31
N GLU A 675 -22.31 -3.19 14.80
CA GLU A 675 -22.62 -3.67 16.15
C GLU A 675 -21.95 -2.85 17.27
N ASN A 676 -21.68 -1.56 17.01
CA ASN A 676 -21.18 -0.60 17.98
C ASN A 676 -22.33 0.23 18.57
N GLN A 677 -22.00 1.29 19.32
CA GLN A 677 -22.96 2.20 19.95
C GLN A 677 -22.88 3.61 19.31
N ILE A 678 -22.69 3.66 17.99
CA ILE A 678 -22.57 4.92 17.25
C ILE A 678 -23.93 5.60 17.17
N SER A 679 -24.00 6.85 17.66
CA SER A 679 -25.22 7.65 17.60
C SER A 679 -25.23 8.57 16.37
N ASN A 680 -26.24 9.44 16.28
CA ASN A 680 -26.28 10.50 15.28
C ASN A 680 -25.06 11.44 15.33
N LYS A 681 -24.44 11.64 16.50
CA LYS A 681 -23.23 12.46 16.64
C LYS A 681 -22.01 11.78 15.99
N GLY A 682 -21.79 10.49 16.26
CA GLY A 682 -20.70 9.74 15.64
C GLY A 682 -20.87 9.60 14.14
N ALA A 683 -22.11 9.39 13.65
CA ALA A 683 -22.41 9.41 12.23
C ALA A 683 -22.08 10.77 11.58
N LYS A 684 -22.33 11.88 12.27
CA LYS A 684 -21.96 13.22 11.81
C LYS A 684 -20.43 13.42 11.77
N ALA A 685 -19.68 12.82 12.69
CA ALA A 685 -18.22 12.85 12.66
C ALA A 685 -17.67 12.10 11.44
N LEU A 686 -18.17 10.89 11.16
CA LEU A 686 -17.83 10.13 9.96
C LEU A 686 -18.28 10.85 8.67
N ALA A 687 -19.45 11.47 8.66
CA ALA A 687 -19.93 12.23 7.51
C ALA A 687 -18.97 13.38 7.13
N ARG A 688 -18.38 14.07 8.13
CA ARG A 688 -17.39 15.12 7.88
C ARG A 688 -16.13 14.57 7.21
N SER A 689 -15.66 13.39 7.62
CA SER A 689 -14.48 12.78 7.00
C SER A 689 -14.73 12.32 5.57
N LEU A 690 -15.93 11.80 5.28
CA LEU A 690 -16.35 11.41 3.92
C LEU A 690 -16.34 12.58 2.92
N LEU A 691 -16.44 13.84 3.35
CA LEU A 691 -16.37 15.01 2.46
C LEU A 691 -14.98 15.16 1.79
N VAL A 692 -13.93 14.73 2.49
CA VAL A 692 -12.54 14.89 2.04
C VAL A 692 -11.88 13.55 1.69
N ASN A 693 -12.33 12.45 2.31
CA ASN A 693 -11.75 11.13 2.11
C ASN A 693 -11.84 10.69 0.64
N ARG A 694 -10.73 10.16 0.12
CA ARG A 694 -10.58 9.73 -1.28
C ARG A 694 -10.34 8.23 -1.46
N SER A 695 -10.35 7.45 -0.38
CA SER A 695 -9.97 6.03 -0.39
C SER A 695 -11.15 5.09 -0.11
N LEU A 696 -12.08 5.48 0.76
CA LEU A 696 -13.09 4.59 1.33
C LEU A 696 -14.22 4.30 0.33
N MET A 697 -14.32 3.04 -0.08
CA MET A 697 -15.31 2.54 -1.06
C MET A 697 -16.47 1.78 -0.40
N VAL A 698 -16.23 1.15 0.76
CA VAL A 698 -17.23 0.36 1.48
C VAL A 698 -17.28 0.79 2.93
N LEU A 699 -18.46 1.16 3.41
CA LEU A 699 -18.70 1.52 4.79
C LEU A 699 -19.86 0.69 5.37
N ASP A 700 -19.56 -0.14 6.36
CA ASP A 700 -20.58 -0.89 7.11
C ASP A 700 -20.78 -0.29 8.50
N LEU A 701 -22.02 0.14 8.76
CA LEU A 701 -22.46 0.73 10.01
C LEU A 701 -23.66 -0.04 10.61
N ARG A 702 -23.90 -1.29 10.20
CA ARG A 702 -25.08 -2.05 10.65
C ARG A 702 -25.16 -2.18 12.18
N SER A 703 -26.37 -2.31 12.72
CA SER A 703 -26.63 -2.51 14.15
C SER A 703 -26.00 -1.44 15.05
N ASN A 704 -26.21 -0.17 14.72
CA ASN A 704 -25.82 0.99 15.54
C ASN A 704 -27.07 1.82 15.91
N SER A 705 -26.90 3.03 16.44
CA SER A 705 -27.99 3.94 16.87
C SER A 705 -27.98 5.27 16.10
N ILE A 706 -27.68 5.24 14.79
CA ILE A 706 -27.46 6.43 13.96
C ILE A 706 -28.69 7.35 13.90
N GLY A 707 -29.89 6.78 13.75
CA GLY A 707 -31.14 7.54 13.67
C GLY A 707 -31.29 8.43 12.42
N PRO A 708 -32.43 9.14 12.28
CA PRO A 708 -32.73 9.95 11.09
C PRO A 708 -31.77 11.14 10.90
N THR A 709 -31.33 11.76 12.00
CA THR A 709 -30.41 12.92 11.94
C THR A 709 -28.98 12.52 11.57
N GLY A 710 -28.52 11.34 12.00
CA GLY A 710 -27.26 10.77 11.56
C GLY A 710 -27.32 10.36 10.08
N ALA A 711 -28.44 9.77 9.65
CA ALA A 711 -28.70 9.46 8.24
C ALA A 711 -28.64 10.71 7.36
N LYS A 712 -29.22 11.83 7.82
CA LYS A 712 -29.11 13.13 7.16
C LYS A 712 -27.66 13.56 6.94
N ALA A 713 -26.83 13.47 7.98
CA ALA A 713 -25.43 13.87 7.88
C ALA A 713 -24.67 13.02 6.84
N LEU A 714 -24.87 11.70 6.87
CA LEU A 714 -24.29 10.79 5.88
C LEU A 714 -24.81 11.09 4.46
N ALA A 715 -26.11 11.35 4.30
CA ALA A 715 -26.72 11.72 3.03
C ALA A 715 -26.11 13.02 2.46
N ASP A 716 -25.93 14.05 3.29
CA ASP A 716 -25.32 15.31 2.86
C ASP A 716 -23.85 15.12 2.44
N ALA A 717 -23.11 14.22 3.11
CA ALA A 717 -21.78 13.85 2.68
C ALA A 717 -21.77 13.08 1.35
N LEU A 718 -22.70 12.15 1.15
CA LEU A 718 -22.86 11.39 -0.10
C LEU A 718 -23.17 12.28 -1.30
N LYS A 719 -23.86 13.41 -1.13
CA LYS A 719 -24.08 14.39 -2.22
C LYS A 719 -22.76 14.93 -2.80
N LYS A 720 -21.67 14.90 -2.03
CA LYS A 720 -20.34 15.38 -2.43
C LYS A 720 -19.33 14.26 -2.66
N ASN A 721 -19.40 13.18 -1.89
CA ASN A 721 -18.50 12.05 -2.02
C ASN A 721 -18.83 11.23 -3.28
N GLN A 722 -17.83 11.04 -4.15
CA GLN A 722 -17.95 10.30 -5.41
C GLN A 722 -17.07 9.01 -5.42
N ILE A 723 -16.71 8.53 -4.23
CA ILE A 723 -15.81 7.38 -4.03
C ILE A 723 -16.56 6.19 -3.43
N LEU A 724 -17.44 6.43 -2.45
CA LEU A 724 -18.17 5.37 -1.75
C LEU A 724 -19.12 4.64 -2.73
N LEU A 725 -18.95 3.31 -2.81
CA LEU A 725 -19.72 2.41 -3.67
C LEU A 725 -20.77 1.62 -2.87
N SER A 726 -20.50 1.34 -1.60
CA SER A 726 -21.37 0.55 -0.73
C SER A 726 -21.54 1.19 0.63
N LEU A 727 -22.80 1.30 1.07
CA LEU A 727 -23.17 1.77 2.39
C LEU A 727 -24.17 0.81 3.04
N ASN A 728 -23.81 0.31 4.23
CA ASN A 728 -24.70 -0.52 5.03
C ASN A 728 -25.17 0.21 6.30
N LEU A 729 -26.48 0.44 6.38
CA LEU A 729 -27.16 1.10 7.49
C LEU A 729 -28.24 0.19 8.11
N GLN A 730 -28.14 -1.14 7.94
CA GLN A 730 -29.09 -2.07 8.56
C GLN A 730 -29.23 -1.82 10.06
N HIS A 731 -30.45 -1.93 10.60
CA HIS A 731 -30.74 -1.88 12.03
C HIS A 731 -30.15 -0.65 12.75
N ASN A 732 -30.52 0.54 12.28
CA ASN A 732 -30.03 1.83 12.77
C ASN A 732 -31.14 2.83 13.14
N SER A 733 -32.40 2.39 13.15
CA SER A 733 -33.56 3.24 13.41
C SER A 733 -33.61 4.49 12.52
N ILE A 734 -33.31 4.34 11.23
CA ILE A 734 -33.23 5.46 10.27
C ILE A 734 -34.58 6.16 10.09
N LYS A 735 -35.70 5.42 10.17
CA LYS A 735 -37.09 5.92 10.03
C LYS A 735 -37.37 6.60 8.68
N GLU A 736 -38.62 7.07 8.51
CA GLU A 736 -39.11 7.76 7.31
C GLU A 736 -38.28 9.02 6.94
N ASP A 737 -37.97 9.87 7.93
CA ASP A 737 -37.20 11.09 7.71
C ASP A 737 -35.78 10.80 7.21
N GLY A 738 -35.11 9.81 7.83
CA GLY A 738 -33.77 9.41 7.41
C GLY A 738 -33.74 8.83 5.99
N ALA A 739 -34.74 8.02 5.64
CA ALA A 739 -34.90 7.50 4.28
C ALA A 739 -35.14 8.63 3.26
N THR A 740 -35.87 9.68 3.65
CA THR A 740 -36.09 10.87 2.81
C THR A 740 -34.77 11.57 2.49
N PHE A 741 -33.90 11.79 3.49
CA PHE A 741 -32.60 12.42 3.24
C PHE A 741 -31.69 11.55 2.36
N LEU A 742 -31.68 10.23 2.58
CA LEU A 742 -30.93 9.29 1.73
C LEU A 742 -31.44 9.32 0.28
N ALA A 743 -32.75 9.40 0.08
CA ALA A 743 -33.34 9.54 -1.25
C ALA A 743 -32.89 10.83 -1.95
N GLU A 744 -32.84 11.97 -1.26
CA GLU A 744 -32.30 13.21 -1.81
C GLU A 744 -30.83 13.06 -2.24
N ALA A 745 -30.03 12.33 -1.47
CA ALA A 745 -28.64 12.06 -1.83
C ALA A 745 -28.52 11.17 -3.07
N LEU A 746 -29.36 10.15 -3.21
CA LEU A 746 -29.39 9.26 -4.38
C LEU A 746 -29.73 9.98 -5.68
N VAL A 747 -30.47 11.09 -5.64
CA VAL A 747 -30.75 11.90 -6.84
C VAL A 747 -29.46 12.53 -7.40
N ILE A 748 -28.51 12.88 -6.53
CA ILE A 748 -27.28 13.61 -6.89
C ILE A 748 -26.09 12.65 -7.02
N ASN A 749 -26.03 11.61 -6.19
CA ASN A 749 -24.93 10.66 -6.18
C ASN A 749 -25.11 9.62 -7.29
N HIS A 750 -24.11 9.50 -8.17
CA HIS A 750 -24.12 8.56 -9.30
C HIS A 750 -23.02 7.50 -9.20
N ARG A 751 -22.53 7.23 -7.99
CA ARG A 751 -21.42 6.30 -7.73
C ARG A 751 -21.83 5.16 -6.79
N LEU A 752 -22.71 5.43 -5.83
CA LEU A 752 -23.23 4.40 -4.92
C LEU A 752 -23.97 3.31 -5.71
N MET A 753 -23.56 2.07 -5.52
CA MET A 753 -24.08 0.89 -6.21
C MET A 753 -24.92 0.01 -5.27
N THR A 754 -24.59 -0.04 -3.99
CA THR A 754 -25.29 -0.90 -3.02
C THR A 754 -25.70 -0.11 -1.79
N LEU A 755 -26.98 -0.23 -1.40
CA LEU A 755 -27.54 0.42 -0.23
C LEU A 755 -28.36 -0.57 0.59
N HIS A 756 -27.89 -0.85 1.81
CA HIS A 756 -28.52 -1.78 2.75
C HIS A 756 -29.25 -1.00 3.85
N LEU A 757 -30.55 -1.22 3.97
CA LEU A 757 -31.45 -0.46 4.83
C LEU A 757 -32.39 -1.34 5.66
N GLN A 758 -32.08 -2.62 5.85
CA GLN A 758 -32.91 -3.58 6.57
C GLN A 758 -33.22 -3.13 8.00
N LYS A 759 -34.39 -3.48 8.55
CA LYS A 759 -34.75 -3.28 9.97
C LYS A 759 -34.62 -1.82 10.45
N ASN A 760 -35.10 -0.85 9.67
CA ASN A 760 -34.97 0.58 9.97
C ASN A 760 -36.29 1.32 10.20
N ALA A 761 -37.42 0.63 10.18
CA ALA A 761 -38.76 1.22 10.27
C ALA A 761 -38.97 2.36 9.25
N ILE A 762 -38.56 2.12 8.00
CA ILE A 762 -38.61 3.13 6.92
C ILE A 762 -40.04 3.50 6.54
N GLY A 763 -41.02 2.60 6.70
CA GLY A 763 -42.42 2.88 6.40
C GLY A 763 -42.71 3.11 4.90
N ALA A 764 -44.00 3.29 4.59
CA ALA A 764 -44.45 3.51 3.22
C ALA A 764 -43.98 4.86 2.66
N GLN A 765 -43.95 5.91 3.48
CA GLN A 765 -43.57 7.25 3.03
C GLN A 765 -42.08 7.36 2.72
N GLY A 766 -41.22 6.75 3.54
CA GLY A 766 -39.78 6.68 3.28
C GLY A 766 -39.49 5.86 2.01
N ALA A 767 -40.19 4.73 1.82
CA ALA A 767 -40.07 3.93 0.59
C ALA A 767 -40.51 4.69 -0.66
N ARG A 768 -41.59 5.48 -0.57
CA ARG A 768 -42.03 6.38 -1.65
C ARG A 768 -40.95 7.38 -2.03
N LYS A 769 -40.26 7.98 -1.07
CA LYS A 769 -39.16 8.92 -1.35
C LYS A 769 -37.98 8.25 -2.03
N ILE A 770 -37.59 7.06 -1.58
CA ILE A 770 -36.55 6.27 -2.25
C ILE A 770 -36.98 5.93 -3.69
N ALA A 771 -38.24 5.55 -3.90
CA ALA A 771 -38.77 5.28 -5.23
C ALA A 771 -38.72 6.51 -6.16
N GLU A 772 -39.10 7.70 -5.66
CA GLU A 772 -38.97 8.97 -6.40
C GLU A 772 -37.51 9.23 -6.82
N ALA A 773 -36.53 8.91 -5.98
CA ALA A 773 -35.10 9.03 -6.31
C ALA A 773 -34.63 8.00 -7.34
N LEU A 774 -35.08 6.74 -7.23
CA LEU A 774 -34.76 5.67 -8.19
C LEU A 774 -35.24 5.97 -9.61
N LYS A 775 -36.29 6.78 -9.79
CA LYS A 775 -36.71 7.26 -11.12
C LYS A 775 -35.62 8.06 -11.85
N LYS A 776 -34.66 8.64 -11.11
CA LYS A 776 -33.55 9.46 -11.64
C LYS A 776 -32.17 8.81 -11.49
N ASN A 777 -31.98 8.00 -10.45
CA ASN A 777 -30.68 7.38 -10.19
C ASN A 777 -30.43 6.19 -11.13
N CYS A 778 -29.28 6.19 -11.80
CA CYS A 778 -28.87 5.12 -12.72
C CYS A 778 -27.64 4.33 -12.25
N SER A 779 -27.15 4.58 -11.02
CA SER A 779 -25.95 3.94 -10.48
C SER A 779 -26.26 2.77 -9.55
N LEU A 780 -27.36 2.87 -8.78
CA LEU A 780 -27.72 1.87 -7.79
C LEU A 780 -28.11 0.55 -8.48
N ARG A 781 -27.45 -0.53 -8.06
CA ARG A 781 -27.63 -1.90 -8.55
C ARG A 781 -28.36 -2.78 -7.54
N GLU A 782 -28.16 -2.54 -6.26
CA GLU A 782 -28.76 -3.32 -5.18
C GLU A 782 -29.35 -2.42 -4.10
N LEU A 783 -30.61 -2.71 -3.76
CA LEU A 783 -31.35 -2.04 -2.70
C LEU A 783 -32.02 -3.08 -1.80
N ILE A 784 -31.63 -3.11 -0.53
CA ILE A 784 -32.17 -4.05 0.45
C ILE A 784 -33.03 -3.29 1.47
N LEU A 785 -34.34 -3.54 1.45
CA LEU A 785 -35.35 -2.88 2.28
C LEU A 785 -36.08 -3.86 3.19
N SER A 786 -35.53 -5.05 3.48
CA SER A 786 -36.22 -6.05 4.28
C SER A 786 -36.54 -5.60 5.72
N SER A 787 -37.68 -6.05 6.26
CA SER A 787 -38.14 -5.70 7.62
C SER A 787 -38.31 -4.19 7.88
N ASN A 788 -38.97 -3.46 6.96
CA ASN A 788 -39.14 -2.01 7.07
C ASN A 788 -40.59 -1.51 7.10
N SER A 789 -41.57 -2.41 7.09
CA SER A 789 -43.00 -2.03 7.02
C SER A 789 -43.32 -1.13 5.81
N VAL A 790 -42.74 -1.45 4.65
CA VAL A 790 -42.97 -0.70 3.38
C VAL A 790 -44.45 -0.70 2.99
N GLY A 791 -45.15 -1.83 3.19
CA GLY A 791 -46.56 -1.99 2.88
C GLY A 791 -46.93 -1.83 1.40
N ASP A 792 -48.23 -1.85 1.12
CA ASP A 792 -48.76 -1.75 -0.24
C ASP A 792 -48.47 -0.38 -0.89
N ASN A 793 -48.66 0.72 -0.15
CA ASN A 793 -48.41 2.06 -0.68
C ASN A 793 -46.94 2.28 -1.06
N GLY A 794 -46.01 1.79 -0.25
CA GLY A 794 -44.58 1.86 -0.56
C GLY A 794 -44.19 0.98 -1.73
N SER A 795 -44.76 -0.24 -1.83
CA SER A 795 -44.51 -1.14 -2.96
C SER A 795 -45.10 -0.64 -4.28
N ILE A 796 -46.27 0.02 -4.26
CA ILE A 796 -46.83 0.72 -5.43
C ILE A 796 -45.87 1.81 -5.92
N ALA A 797 -45.32 2.63 -5.01
CA ALA A 797 -44.35 3.67 -5.39
C ALA A 797 -43.08 3.06 -6.00
N LEU A 798 -42.53 1.99 -5.40
CA LEU A 798 -41.38 1.27 -5.94
C LEU A 798 -41.70 0.67 -7.33
N ALA A 799 -42.91 0.15 -7.53
CA ALA A 799 -43.35 -0.35 -8.83
C ALA A 799 -43.32 0.75 -9.90
N GLU A 800 -43.80 1.95 -9.60
CA GLU A 800 -43.70 3.08 -10.53
C GLU A 800 -42.25 3.43 -10.88
N ALA A 801 -41.35 3.34 -9.91
CA ALA A 801 -39.93 3.59 -10.14
C ALA A 801 -39.31 2.52 -11.05
N LEU A 802 -39.65 1.24 -10.84
CA LEU A 802 -39.17 0.13 -11.67
C LEU A 802 -39.68 0.19 -13.12
N ARG A 803 -40.76 0.93 -13.42
CA ARG A 803 -41.18 1.12 -14.82
C ARG A 803 -40.16 1.89 -15.64
N VAL A 804 -39.41 2.80 -15.01
CA VAL A 804 -38.44 3.68 -15.68
C VAL A 804 -36.98 3.34 -15.31
N ASN A 805 -36.74 2.77 -14.13
CA ASN A 805 -35.39 2.40 -13.70
C ASN A 805 -35.00 1.03 -14.27
N HIS A 806 -33.90 1.00 -15.02
CA HIS A 806 -33.32 -0.24 -15.55
C HIS A 806 -31.90 -0.51 -15.02
N SER A 807 -31.41 0.32 -14.08
CA SER A 807 -30.09 0.13 -13.47
C SER A 807 -30.13 -0.87 -12.31
N LEU A 808 -31.23 -0.88 -11.55
CA LEU A 808 -31.41 -1.74 -10.38
C LEU A 808 -31.55 -3.19 -10.81
N GLN A 809 -30.69 -4.05 -10.27
CA GLN A 809 -30.60 -5.47 -10.60
C GLN A 809 -31.15 -6.35 -9.48
N SER A 810 -31.03 -5.93 -8.22
CA SER A 810 -31.51 -6.65 -7.04
C SER A 810 -32.36 -5.76 -6.16
N LEU A 811 -33.57 -6.22 -5.85
CA LEU A 811 -34.49 -5.57 -4.91
C LEU A 811 -34.97 -6.59 -3.89
N ASP A 812 -34.73 -6.30 -2.61
CA ASP A 812 -35.19 -7.13 -1.51
C ASP A 812 -36.23 -6.39 -0.66
N LEU A 813 -37.42 -6.98 -0.61
CA LEU A 813 -38.59 -6.51 0.11
C LEU A 813 -39.10 -7.57 1.09
N GLN A 814 -38.25 -8.47 1.59
CA GLN A 814 -38.65 -9.46 2.57
C GLN A 814 -39.28 -8.82 3.83
N SER A 815 -40.32 -9.43 4.41
CA SER A 815 -40.89 -9.03 5.71
C SER A 815 -41.34 -7.56 5.74
N ASN A 816 -42.13 -7.13 4.74
CA ASN A 816 -42.56 -5.75 4.58
C ASN A 816 -44.08 -5.54 4.63
N SER A 817 -44.83 -6.57 5.01
CA SER A 817 -46.30 -6.53 5.07
C SER A 817 -46.93 -6.12 3.74
N ILE A 818 -46.34 -6.58 2.63
CA ILE A 818 -46.87 -6.37 1.27
C ILE A 818 -47.97 -7.40 1.03
N SER A 819 -49.17 -6.94 0.66
CA SER A 819 -50.29 -7.81 0.33
C SER A 819 -50.36 -8.10 -1.17
N SER A 820 -51.40 -8.82 -1.58
CA SER A 820 -51.72 -9.05 -2.99
C SER A 820 -51.93 -7.75 -3.79
N THR A 821 -52.30 -6.65 -3.14
CA THR A 821 -52.42 -5.32 -3.78
C THR A 821 -51.05 -4.79 -4.19
N GLY A 822 -50.10 -4.74 -3.24
CA GLY A 822 -48.76 -4.25 -3.49
C GLY A 822 -47.97 -5.12 -4.48
N VAL A 823 -48.08 -6.45 -4.37
CA VAL A 823 -47.42 -7.35 -5.33
C VAL A 823 -48.00 -7.22 -6.74
N THR A 824 -49.30 -6.94 -6.88
CA THR A 824 -49.93 -6.71 -8.19
C THR A 824 -49.33 -5.48 -8.88
N ALA A 825 -49.04 -4.42 -8.13
CA ALA A 825 -48.37 -3.25 -8.67
C ALA A 825 -46.92 -3.56 -9.10
N LEU A 826 -46.13 -4.19 -8.21
CA LEU A 826 -44.74 -4.57 -8.50
C LEU A 826 -44.65 -5.46 -9.75
N THR A 827 -45.48 -6.50 -9.82
CA THR A 827 -45.50 -7.45 -10.94
C THR A 827 -45.96 -6.79 -12.24
N ALA A 828 -46.93 -5.85 -12.19
CA ALA A 828 -47.29 -5.06 -13.37
C ALA A 828 -46.10 -4.24 -13.91
N ALA A 829 -45.23 -3.70 -13.04
CA ALA A 829 -44.01 -3.02 -13.47
C ALA A 829 -42.96 -3.98 -14.06
N LEU A 830 -42.86 -5.20 -13.53
CA LEU A 830 -41.95 -6.23 -14.07
C LEU A 830 -42.27 -6.64 -15.51
N CYS A 831 -43.53 -6.52 -15.95
CA CYS A 831 -43.90 -6.80 -17.34
C CYS A 831 -43.09 -5.96 -18.35
N SER A 832 -42.77 -4.71 -18.01
CA SER A 832 -41.99 -3.80 -18.87
C SER A 832 -40.53 -3.64 -18.44
N ASN A 833 -40.21 -3.90 -17.16
CA ASN A 833 -38.85 -3.73 -16.66
C ASN A 833 -37.87 -4.73 -17.29
N LYS A 834 -36.69 -4.25 -17.70
CA LYS A 834 -35.61 -5.07 -18.30
C LYS A 834 -34.29 -5.04 -17.51
N GLY A 835 -34.27 -4.43 -16.33
CA GLY A 835 -33.07 -4.30 -15.50
C GLY A 835 -32.98 -5.31 -14.35
N LEU A 836 -34.13 -5.63 -13.74
CA LEU A 836 -34.18 -6.42 -12.51
C LEU A 836 -33.92 -7.91 -12.79
N LEU A 837 -32.97 -8.47 -12.05
CA LEU A 837 -32.53 -9.87 -12.12
C LEU A 837 -32.98 -10.67 -10.90
N SER A 838 -33.12 -10.02 -9.74
CA SER A 838 -33.50 -10.66 -8.48
C SER A 838 -34.56 -9.84 -7.76
N LEU A 839 -35.64 -10.51 -7.35
CA LEU A 839 -36.69 -9.94 -6.50
C LEU A 839 -36.98 -10.87 -5.33
N ASN A 840 -36.78 -10.35 -4.12
CA ASN A 840 -37.13 -11.06 -2.88
C ASN A 840 -38.40 -10.46 -2.27
N LEU A 841 -39.45 -11.29 -2.19
CA LEU A 841 -40.75 -11.00 -1.59
C LEU A 841 -41.09 -11.96 -0.45
N ARG A 842 -40.08 -12.63 0.12
CA ARG A 842 -40.24 -13.56 1.23
C ARG A 842 -40.98 -12.92 2.42
N GLU A 843 -41.74 -13.72 3.16
CA GLU A 843 -42.33 -13.33 4.44
C GLU A 843 -43.24 -12.10 4.32
N ASN A 844 -44.05 -12.05 3.27
CA ASN A 844 -45.05 -11.01 3.07
C ASN A 844 -46.46 -11.59 3.24
N SER A 845 -47.48 -10.79 3.02
CA SER A 845 -48.89 -11.19 3.16
C SER A 845 -49.51 -11.43 1.77
N ILE A 846 -48.74 -12.00 0.85
CA ILE A 846 -49.22 -12.28 -0.51
C ILE A 846 -50.15 -13.49 -0.45
N SER A 847 -51.43 -13.27 -0.67
CA SER A 847 -52.45 -14.31 -0.70
C SER A 847 -52.56 -14.95 -2.09
N LYS A 848 -53.39 -15.99 -2.23
CA LYS A 848 -53.66 -16.66 -3.50
C LYS A 848 -54.11 -15.72 -4.63
N GLU A 849 -54.76 -14.61 -4.29
CA GLU A 849 -55.18 -13.55 -5.22
C GLU A 849 -53.99 -12.85 -5.91
N GLY A 850 -52.80 -12.86 -5.31
CA GLY A 850 -51.57 -12.33 -5.89
C GLY A 850 -50.92 -13.24 -6.94
N GLY A 851 -51.20 -14.55 -6.90
CA GLY A 851 -50.64 -15.55 -7.81
C GLY A 851 -50.86 -15.24 -9.30
N PRO A 852 -52.09 -14.92 -9.74
CA PRO A 852 -52.36 -14.54 -11.13
C PRO A 852 -51.56 -13.33 -11.64
N ALA A 853 -51.29 -12.34 -10.76
CA ALA A 853 -50.50 -11.16 -11.14
C ALA A 853 -49.01 -11.51 -11.32
N ILE A 854 -48.47 -12.31 -10.40
CA ILE A 854 -47.10 -12.86 -10.51
C ILE A 854 -46.95 -13.69 -11.79
N ALA A 855 -47.90 -14.58 -12.06
CA ALA A 855 -47.92 -15.42 -13.25
C ALA A 855 -47.90 -14.60 -14.55
N ARG A 856 -48.70 -13.52 -14.62
CA ARG A 856 -48.72 -12.61 -15.77
C ARG A 856 -47.37 -11.94 -16.01
N ALA A 857 -46.72 -11.49 -14.93
CA ALA A 857 -45.40 -10.89 -15.01
C ALA A 857 -44.34 -11.87 -15.47
N LEU A 858 -44.34 -13.10 -14.94
CA LEU A 858 -43.41 -14.14 -15.35
C LEU A 858 -43.55 -14.50 -16.84
N ARG A 859 -44.78 -14.59 -17.40
CA ARG A 859 -44.95 -14.84 -18.84
C ARG A 859 -44.35 -13.76 -19.73
N SER A 860 -44.40 -12.51 -19.28
CA SER A 860 -43.97 -11.34 -20.09
C SER A 860 -42.50 -10.95 -19.84
N ASN A 861 -41.99 -11.25 -18.64
CA ASN A 861 -40.64 -10.85 -18.23
C ASN A 861 -39.59 -11.87 -18.66
N SER A 862 -38.53 -11.36 -19.28
CA SER A 862 -37.43 -12.15 -19.84
C SER A 862 -36.08 -11.91 -19.16
N THR A 863 -36.06 -11.18 -18.04
CA THR A 863 -34.81 -10.72 -17.39
C THR A 863 -34.65 -11.26 -15.97
N LEU A 864 -35.75 -11.42 -15.23
CA LEU A 864 -35.75 -11.90 -13.86
C LEU A 864 -35.23 -13.35 -13.81
N ARG A 865 -34.17 -13.56 -13.03
CA ARG A 865 -33.51 -14.86 -12.84
C ARG A 865 -33.89 -15.51 -11.52
N LYS A 866 -34.10 -14.71 -10.48
CA LYS A 866 -34.42 -15.18 -9.13
C LYS A 866 -35.69 -14.50 -8.63
N LEU A 867 -36.63 -15.33 -8.15
CA LEU A 867 -37.84 -14.87 -7.51
C LEU A 867 -38.04 -15.64 -6.21
N ASP A 868 -38.01 -14.92 -5.09
CA ASP A 868 -38.29 -15.49 -3.79
C ASP A 868 -39.67 -15.08 -3.29
N LEU A 869 -40.55 -16.06 -3.13
CA LEU A 869 -41.93 -15.92 -2.64
C LEU A 869 -42.16 -16.74 -1.37
N ALA A 870 -41.09 -17.15 -0.70
CA ALA A 870 -41.19 -17.98 0.49
C ALA A 870 -42.01 -17.34 1.62
N ALA A 871 -42.62 -18.14 2.49
CA ALA A 871 -43.37 -17.68 3.65
C ALA A 871 -44.47 -16.66 3.29
N ASN A 872 -45.31 -17.02 2.31
CA ASN A 872 -46.50 -16.26 1.90
C ASN A 872 -47.74 -17.16 2.00
N LEU A 873 -48.88 -16.69 1.49
CA LEU A 873 -50.19 -17.35 1.61
C LEU A 873 -50.73 -17.71 0.21
N LEU A 874 -49.88 -18.25 -0.66
CA LEU A 874 -50.26 -18.53 -2.06
C LEU A 874 -51.27 -19.67 -2.21
N TYR A 875 -51.22 -20.68 -1.34
CA TYR A 875 -52.00 -21.92 -1.44
C TYR A 875 -51.90 -22.57 -2.84
N ASP A 876 -52.74 -23.58 -3.10
CA ASP A 876 -52.75 -24.27 -4.40
C ASP A 876 -53.17 -23.37 -5.57
N ASP A 877 -54.13 -22.45 -5.36
CA ASP A 877 -54.61 -21.58 -6.44
C ASP A 877 -53.50 -20.65 -6.95
N GLY A 878 -52.74 -20.03 -6.03
CA GLY A 878 -51.60 -19.17 -6.37
C GLY A 878 -50.43 -19.96 -6.93
N GLY A 879 -50.11 -21.12 -6.33
CA GLY A 879 -49.05 -22.01 -6.82
C GLY A 879 -49.32 -22.54 -8.23
N LYS A 880 -50.58 -22.91 -8.53
CA LYS A 880 -51.00 -23.34 -9.87
C LYS A 880 -50.88 -22.23 -10.91
N ALA A 881 -51.26 -20.99 -10.56
CA ALA A 881 -51.10 -19.85 -11.45
C ALA A 881 -49.62 -19.62 -11.82
N ILE A 882 -48.73 -19.69 -10.83
CA ILE A 882 -47.27 -19.56 -11.05
C ILE A 882 -46.76 -20.70 -11.91
N ALA A 883 -47.18 -21.94 -11.65
CA ALA A 883 -46.77 -23.10 -12.43
C ALA A 883 -47.08 -22.95 -13.92
N LEU A 884 -48.29 -22.51 -14.27
CA LEU A 884 -48.67 -22.24 -15.67
C LEU A 884 -47.79 -21.19 -16.33
N ALA A 885 -47.31 -20.19 -15.58
CA ALA A 885 -46.38 -19.21 -16.11
C ALA A 885 -44.96 -19.74 -16.28
N ILE A 886 -44.52 -20.65 -15.41
CA ILE A 886 -43.20 -21.31 -15.52
C ILE A 886 -43.13 -22.22 -16.75
N GLU A 887 -44.24 -22.82 -17.18
CA GLU A 887 -44.30 -23.62 -18.41
C GLU A 887 -43.85 -22.81 -19.65
N GLU A 888 -44.23 -21.53 -19.69
CA GLU A 888 -43.91 -20.61 -20.80
C GLU A 888 -42.59 -19.85 -20.57
N ASN A 889 -42.26 -19.48 -19.33
CA ASN A 889 -41.11 -18.64 -19.01
C ASN A 889 -39.78 -19.35 -19.29
N ARG A 890 -38.85 -18.65 -19.95
CA ARG A 890 -37.51 -19.16 -20.30
C ARG A 890 -36.37 -18.38 -19.64
N ALA A 891 -36.67 -17.48 -18.70
CA ALA A 891 -35.68 -16.60 -18.08
C ALA A 891 -35.37 -16.97 -16.63
N LEU A 892 -36.38 -17.36 -15.86
CA LEU A 892 -36.27 -17.65 -14.43
C LEU A 892 -35.44 -18.93 -14.23
N THR A 893 -34.42 -18.84 -13.38
CA THR A 893 -33.50 -19.93 -13.07
C THR A 893 -33.67 -20.44 -11.64
N SER A 894 -34.22 -19.63 -10.73
CA SER A 894 -34.43 -20.00 -9.33
C SER A 894 -35.77 -19.46 -8.84
N LEU A 895 -36.57 -20.35 -8.27
CA LEU A 895 -37.89 -20.07 -7.73
C LEU A 895 -38.02 -20.66 -6.33
N HIS A 896 -38.32 -19.81 -5.35
CA HIS A 896 -38.51 -20.20 -3.96
C HIS A 896 -39.97 -20.05 -3.54
N LEU A 897 -40.59 -21.16 -3.12
CA LEU A 897 -42.01 -21.29 -2.77
C LEU A 897 -42.22 -21.98 -1.41
N GLN A 898 -41.18 -22.10 -0.58
CA GLN A 898 -41.28 -22.70 0.75
C GLN A 898 -42.27 -21.97 1.65
N TRP A 899 -42.92 -22.68 2.57
CA TRP A 899 -43.91 -22.10 3.51
C TRP A 899 -45.04 -21.32 2.79
N ASN A 900 -45.70 -21.92 1.78
CA ASN A 900 -46.79 -21.26 1.05
C ASN A 900 -48.14 -21.98 1.14
N PHE A 901 -48.24 -22.99 2.01
CA PHE A 901 -49.41 -23.87 2.12
C PHE A 901 -49.75 -24.54 0.77
N ILE A 902 -48.75 -24.82 -0.04
CA ILE A 902 -48.88 -25.57 -1.30
C ILE A 902 -49.14 -27.03 -0.96
N GLN A 903 -50.09 -27.64 -1.65
CA GLN A 903 -50.47 -29.04 -1.53
C GLN A 903 -50.25 -29.77 -2.86
N ALA A 904 -50.78 -30.98 -2.97
CA ALA A 904 -50.60 -31.85 -4.13
C ALA A 904 -51.01 -31.19 -5.46
N LYS A 905 -52.11 -30.41 -5.51
CA LYS A 905 -52.61 -29.89 -6.79
C LYS A 905 -51.68 -28.87 -7.43
N ALA A 906 -51.10 -27.95 -6.64
CA ALA A 906 -50.11 -27.02 -7.18
C ALA A 906 -48.77 -27.72 -7.46
N ALA A 907 -48.37 -28.70 -6.65
CA ALA A 907 -47.18 -29.51 -6.95
C ALA A 907 -47.30 -30.28 -8.28
N MET A 908 -48.48 -30.84 -8.57
CA MET A 908 -48.78 -31.47 -9.86
C MET A 908 -48.72 -30.47 -11.02
N ALA A 909 -49.23 -29.25 -10.82
CA ALA A 909 -49.13 -28.21 -11.85
C ALA A 909 -47.67 -27.80 -12.10
N LEU A 910 -46.87 -27.64 -11.04
CA LEU A 910 -45.43 -27.36 -11.16
C LEU A 910 -44.70 -28.49 -11.88
N ALA A 911 -45.03 -29.75 -11.56
CA ALA A 911 -44.49 -30.91 -12.25
C ALA A 911 -44.82 -30.89 -13.76
N GLN A 912 -46.06 -30.56 -14.13
CA GLN A 912 -46.44 -30.43 -15.54
C GLN A 912 -45.61 -29.35 -16.24
N ALA A 913 -45.44 -28.19 -15.61
CA ALA A 913 -44.63 -27.11 -16.16
C ALA A 913 -43.15 -27.49 -16.34
N LEU A 914 -42.58 -28.24 -15.39
CA LEU A 914 -41.18 -28.69 -15.44
C LEU A 914 -40.88 -29.66 -16.59
N GLN A 915 -41.88 -30.37 -17.13
CA GLN A 915 -41.66 -31.28 -18.26
C GLN A 915 -41.21 -30.54 -19.53
N SER A 916 -41.67 -29.31 -19.73
CA SER A 916 -41.36 -28.50 -20.91
C SER A 916 -40.48 -27.29 -20.59
N ASN A 917 -40.35 -26.89 -19.32
CA ASN A 917 -39.48 -25.81 -18.90
C ASN A 917 -37.99 -26.20 -19.05
N SER A 918 -37.20 -25.26 -19.58
CA SER A 918 -35.78 -25.46 -19.88
C SER A 918 -34.88 -24.36 -19.30
N SER A 919 -35.35 -23.61 -18.30
CA SER A 919 -34.58 -22.52 -17.70
C SER A 919 -34.42 -22.67 -16.19
N LEU A 920 -35.40 -23.27 -15.50
CA LEU A 920 -35.38 -23.41 -14.06
C LEU A 920 -34.32 -24.45 -13.65
N ALA A 921 -33.36 -23.99 -12.86
CA ALA A 921 -32.25 -24.77 -12.32
C ALA A 921 -32.44 -25.09 -10.84
N SER A 922 -33.15 -24.25 -10.10
CA SER A 922 -33.41 -24.43 -8.67
C SER A 922 -34.88 -24.21 -8.33
N LEU A 923 -35.47 -25.17 -7.63
CA LEU A 923 -36.84 -25.11 -7.11
C LEU A 923 -36.86 -25.47 -5.63
N ASP A 924 -37.34 -24.53 -4.81
CA ASP A 924 -37.52 -24.74 -3.38
C ASP A 924 -39.01 -24.83 -3.03
N LEU A 925 -39.43 -26.00 -2.53
CA LEU A 925 -40.79 -26.31 -2.11
C LEU A 925 -40.85 -26.76 -0.65
N GLN A 926 -39.82 -26.46 0.15
CA GLN A 926 -39.74 -26.90 1.55
C GLN A 926 -40.98 -26.48 2.36
N GLU A 927 -41.34 -27.29 3.35
CA GLU A 927 -42.34 -26.97 4.38
C GLU A 927 -43.70 -26.59 3.74
N ASN A 928 -44.08 -27.40 2.76
CA ASN A 928 -45.36 -27.44 2.10
C ASN A 928 -45.94 -28.86 2.27
N ALA A 929 -47.24 -29.05 2.00
CA ALA A 929 -47.89 -30.34 2.18
C ALA A 929 -48.16 -31.03 0.83
N ILE A 930 -47.11 -31.17 0.00
CA ILE A 930 -47.27 -31.69 -1.37
C ILE A 930 -47.68 -33.17 -1.41
N GLY A 931 -47.30 -33.93 -0.38
CA GLY A 931 -47.67 -35.35 -0.25
C GLY A 931 -47.04 -36.28 -1.28
N ASP A 932 -47.36 -37.57 -1.17
CA ASP A 932 -46.90 -38.60 -2.11
C ASP A 932 -47.44 -38.38 -3.54
N GLU A 933 -48.66 -37.87 -3.69
CA GLU A 933 -49.26 -37.57 -5.00
C GLU A 933 -48.49 -36.45 -5.73
N GLY A 934 -48.19 -35.35 -5.03
CA GLY A 934 -47.41 -34.25 -5.59
C GLY A 934 -45.97 -34.67 -5.93
N MET A 935 -45.36 -35.48 -5.06
CA MET A 935 -44.02 -36.03 -5.29
C MET A 935 -43.99 -37.00 -6.49
N ALA A 936 -45.00 -37.85 -6.64
CA ALA A 936 -45.10 -38.76 -7.79
C ALA A 936 -45.18 -37.98 -9.12
N ALA A 937 -45.95 -36.88 -9.16
CA ALA A 937 -46.01 -36.02 -10.33
C ALA A 937 -44.64 -35.36 -10.62
N LEU A 938 -43.99 -34.79 -9.60
CA LEU A 938 -42.65 -34.20 -9.74
C LEU A 938 -41.62 -35.24 -10.21
N ALA A 939 -41.72 -36.49 -9.75
CA ALA A 939 -40.87 -37.58 -10.21
C ALA A 939 -41.05 -37.89 -11.71
N VAL A 940 -42.29 -37.89 -12.21
CA VAL A 940 -42.56 -38.01 -13.65
C VAL A 940 -41.90 -36.87 -14.43
N ALA A 941 -41.98 -35.64 -13.93
CA ALA A 941 -41.34 -34.49 -14.56
C ALA A 941 -39.80 -34.62 -14.58
N LEU A 942 -39.19 -35.07 -13.49
CA LEU A 942 -37.74 -35.26 -13.39
C LEU A 942 -37.20 -36.33 -14.36
N LYS A 943 -38.01 -37.30 -14.80
CA LYS A 943 -37.59 -38.30 -15.80
C LYS A 943 -37.26 -37.64 -17.15
N VAL A 944 -37.89 -36.51 -17.48
CA VAL A 944 -37.72 -35.80 -18.76
C VAL A 944 -37.00 -34.46 -18.63
N ASN A 945 -37.12 -33.77 -17.49
CA ASN A 945 -36.47 -32.49 -17.27
C ASN A 945 -34.94 -32.65 -17.19
N THR A 946 -34.23 -31.79 -17.93
CA THR A 946 -32.76 -31.83 -18.01
C THR A 946 -32.08 -30.60 -17.43
N THR A 947 -32.83 -29.67 -16.82
CA THR A 947 -32.29 -28.37 -16.38
C THR A 947 -32.28 -28.20 -14.87
N LEU A 948 -33.23 -28.80 -14.15
CA LEU A 948 -33.32 -28.70 -12.71
C LEU A 948 -32.12 -29.44 -12.08
N ALA A 949 -31.30 -28.66 -11.38
CA ALA A 949 -30.11 -29.10 -10.66
C ALA A 949 -30.37 -29.20 -9.15
N ASP A 950 -31.17 -28.30 -8.60
CA ASP A 950 -31.42 -28.21 -7.16
C ASP A 950 -32.92 -28.35 -6.87
N LEU A 951 -33.28 -29.34 -6.06
CA LEU A 951 -34.64 -29.56 -5.60
C LEU A 951 -34.68 -29.70 -4.08
N HIS A 952 -35.38 -28.79 -3.42
CA HIS A 952 -35.52 -28.77 -1.97
C HIS A 952 -36.96 -29.09 -1.56
N LEU A 953 -37.10 -30.15 -0.75
CA LEU A 953 -38.36 -30.78 -0.36
C LEU A 953 -38.34 -31.17 1.12
N GLN A 954 -37.63 -30.42 1.96
CA GLN A 954 -37.67 -30.61 3.40
C GLN A 954 -39.10 -30.49 3.92
N VAL A 955 -39.52 -31.37 4.83
CA VAL A 955 -40.83 -31.34 5.52
C VAL A 955 -41.97 -31.11 4.51
N ALA A 956 -41.87 -31.81 3.37
CA ALA A 956 -42.80 -31.70 2.25
C ALA A 956 -43.98 -32.70 2.35
N SER A 957 -44.07 -33.42 3.47
CA SER A 957 -45.00 -34.54 3.69
C SER A 957 -44.82 -35.71 2.71
N VAL A 958 -43.57 -35.96 2.27
CA VAL A 958 -43.25 -37.09 1.38
C VAL A 958 -43.14 -38.38 2.20
N GLY A 959 -43.91 -39.39 1.82
CA GLY A 959 -43.90 -40.73 2.39
C GLY A 959 -43.05 -41.71 1.59
N ALA A 960 -43.19 -43.00 1.91
CA ALA A 960 -42.46 -44.07 1.24
C ALA A 960 -42.81 -44.18 -0.26
N ALA A 961 -44.08 -43.96 -0.63
CA ALA A 961 -44.53 -44.08 -2.02
C ALA A 961 -43.98 -42.95 -2.90
N GLY A 962 -43.99 -41.70 -2.40
CA GLY A 962 -43.39 -40.56 -3.11
C GLY A 962 -41.87 -40.72 -3.26
N ALA A 963 -41.20 -41.22 -2.22
CA ALA A 963 -39.77 -41.52 -2.29
C ALA A 963 -39.43 -42.63 -3.30
N GLN A 964 -40.27 -43.66 -3.42
CA GLN A 964 -40.13 -44.70 -4.44
C GLN A 964 -40.25 -44.12 -5.86
N ALA A 965 -41.25 -43.29 -6.11
CA ALA A 965 -41.41 -42.63 -7.41
C ALA A 965 -40.20 -41.73 -7.74
N LEU A 966 -39.73 -40.95 -6.77
CA LEU A 966 -38.55 -40.10 -6.93
C LEU A 966 -37.28 -40.92 -7.21
N ALA A 967 -37.09 -42.04 -6.52
CA ALA A 967 -35.97 -42.95 -6.77
C ALA A 967 -35.99 -43.50 -8.20
N GLU A 968 -37.17 -43.85 -8.74
CA GLU A 968 -37.29 -44.25 -10.14
C GLU A 968 -36.88 -43.14 -11.11
N ALA A 969 -37.25 -41.90 -10.82
CA ALA A 969 -36.86 -40.76 -11.62
C ALA A 969 -35.34 -40.55 -11.62
N LEU A 970 -34.70 -40.67 -10.45
CA LEU A 970 -33.25 -40.52 -10.30
C LEU A 970 -32.44 -41.58 -11.08
N MET A 971 -32.99 -42.76 -11.35
CA MET A 971 -32.29 -43.74 -12.19
C MET A 971 -32.03 -43.22 -13.61
N VAL A 972 -32.97 -42.42 -14.14
CA VAL A 972 -32.92 -41.89 -15.51
C VAL A 972 -32.40 -40.45 -15.54
N ASN A 973 -32.81 -39.60 -14.59
CA ASN A 973 -32.43 -38.19 -14.54
C ASN A 973 -30.89 -38.03 -14.42
N LYS A 974 -30.35 -37.09 -15.19
CA LYS A 974 -28.91 -36.78 -15.23
C LYS A 974 -28.60 -35.31 -14.89
N SER A 975 -29.61 -34.50 -14.57
CA SER A 975 -29.44 -33.07 -14.31
C SER A 975 -29.36 -32.75 -12.82
N LEU A 976 -30.11 -33.46 -11.98
CA LEU A 976 -30.23 -33.15 -10.57
C LEU A 976 -28.92 -33.45 -9.82
N GLN A 977 -28.44 -32.43 -9.10
CA GLN A 977 -27.18 -32.42 -8.34
C GLN A 977 -27.44 -32.32 -6.84
N ILE A 978 -28.43 -31.54 -6.42
CA ILE A 978 -28.79 -31.36 -5.02
C ILE A 978 -30.24 -31.79 -4.80
N LEU A 979 -30.43 -32.69 -3.85
CA LEU A 979 -31.75 -33.13 -3.40
C LEU A 979 -31.81 -33.09 -1.87
N ASP A 980 -32.72 -32.26 -1.34
CA ASP A 980 -32.97 -32.20 0.10
C ASP A 980 -34.35 -32.76 0.43
N LEU A 981 -34.39 -33.86 1.18
CA LEU A 981 -35.61 -34.52 1.63
C LEU A 981 -35.70 -34.54 3.17
N ARG A 982 -35.01 -33.64 3.88
CA ARG A 982 -35.00 -33.63 5.36
C ARG A 982 -36.41 -33.62 5.97
N GLY A 983 -36.62 -34.31 7.08
CA GLY A 983 -37.84 -34.18 7.89
C GLY A 983 -39.10 -34.72 7.21
N ASN A 984 -38.96 -35.70 6.31
CA ASN A 984 -40.08 -36.39 5.66
C ASN A 984 -40.34 -37.76 6.31
N SER A 985 -41.28 -38.54 5.78
CA SER A 985 -41.65 -39.87 6.28
C SER A 985 -41.28 -40.97 5.29
N ILE A 986 -40.06 -40.91 4.73
CA ILE A 986 -39.58 -41.84 3.70
C ILE A 986 -39.55 -43.30 4.19
N GLY A 987 -39.15 -43.52 5.45
CA GLY A 987 -39.10 -44.85 6.06
C GLY A 987 -38.13 -45.82 5.39
N VAL A 988 -38.12 -47.07 5.85
CA VAL A 988 -37.21 -48.13 5.35
C VAL A 988 -37.44 -48.41 3.86
N ALA A 989 -38.71 -48.49 3.44
CA ALA A 989 -39.07 -48.83 2.06
C ALA A 989 -38.61 -47.77 1.05
N GLY A 990 -38.77 -46.48 1.38
CA GLY A 990 -38.25 -45.38 0.57
C GLY A 990 -36.72 -45.31 0.59
N ALA A 991 -36.09 -45.57 1.74
CA ALA A 991 -34.62 -45.65 1.86
C ALA A 991 -34.02 -46.71 0.91
N LYS A 992 -34.65 -47.88 0.85
CA LYS A 992 -34.25 -48.98 -0.05
C LYS A 992 -34.38 -48.57 -1.52
N ALA A 993 -35.44 -47.85 -1.89
CA ALA A 993 -35.61 -47.36 -3.24
C ALA A 993 -34.54 -46.32 -3.61
N MET A 994 -34.29 -45.34 -2.73
CA MET A 994 -33.24 -44.33 -2.91
C MET A 994 -31.85 -44.98 -3.04
N ALA A 995 -31.56 -46.00 -2.23
CA ALA A 995 -30.32 -46.77 -2.33
C ALA A 995 -30.16 -47.43 -3.71
N ASN A 996 -31.24 -48.00 -4.28
CA ASN A 996 -31.17 -48.58 -5.62
C ASN A 996 -30.92 -47.52 -6.70
N ALA A 997 -31.54 -46.35 -6.58
CA ALA A 997 -31.28 -45.24 -7.50
C ALA A 997 -29.82 -44.75 -7.42
N LEU A 998 -29.27 -44.64 -6.22
CA LEU A 998 -27.88 -44.23 -5.99
C LEU A 998 -26.84 -45.20 -6.61
N LYS A 999 -27.16 -46.48 -6.82
CA LYS A 999 -26.22 -47.38 -7.52
C LYS A 999 -25.99 -46.98 -8.97
N VAL A 1000 -26.98 -46.32 -9.58
CA VAL A 1000 -27.01 -45.98 -11.02
C VAL A 1000 -26.81 -44.49 -11.26
N ASN A 1001 -27.38 -43.63 -10.42
CA ASN A 1001 -27.30 -42.18 -10.58
C ASN A 1001 -25.88 -41.67 -10.30
N ARG A 1002 -25.34 -40.88 -11.25
CA ARG A 1002 -24.00 -40.27 -11.16
C ARG A 1002 -24.05 -38.73 -11.19
N SER A 1003 -25.22 -38.13 -11.34
CA SER A 1003 -25.39 -36.67 -11.38
C SER A 1003 -25.51 -36.07 -9.99
N LEU A 1004 -26.16 -36.79 -9.06
CA LEU A 1004 -26.42 -36.32 -7.71
C LEU A 1004 -25.11 -36.21 -6.92
N ARG A 1005 -24.83 -35.01 -6.42
CA ARG A 1005 -23.65 -34.66 -5.62
C ARG A 1005 -23.98 -34.55 -4.14
N ARG A 1006 -25.16 -34.02 -3.80
CA ARG A 1006 -25.61 -33.78 -2.43
C ARG A 1006 -27.00 -34.36 -2.20
N LEU A 1007 -27.12 -35.22 -1.19
CA LEU A 1007 -28.39 -35.81 -0.77
C LEU A 1007 -28.61 -35.65 0.73
N SER A 1008 -29.68 -34.99 1.14
CA SER A 1008 -30.08 -34.96 2.55
C SER A 1008 -31.28 -35.87 2.77
N LEU A 1009 -31.11 -36.88 3.62
CA LEU A 1009 -32.17 -37.76 4.11
C LEU A 1009 -32.34 -37.63 5.63
N GLN A 1010 -31.88 -36.53 6.23
CA GLN A 1010 -31.99 -36.30 7.67
C GLN A 1010 -33.44 -36.45 8.16
N GLU A 1011 -33.66 -37.04 9.34
CA GLU A 1011 -34.98 -37.09 10.00
C GLU A 1011 -36.10 -37.72 9.14
N ASN A 1012 -35.80 -38.87 8.54
CA ASN A 1012 -36.69 -39.61 7.64
C ASN A 1012 -37.12 -41.00 8.14
N SER A 1013 -36.79 -41.32 9.38
CA SER A 1013 -37.10 -42.62 10.02
C SER A 1013 -36.63 -43.83 9.19
N LEU A 1014 -35.43 -43.75 8.60
CA LEU A 1014 -34.90 -44.83 7.72
C LEU A 1014 -34.63 -46.14 8.47
N GLY A 1015 -34.33 -46.07 9.78
CA GLY A 1015 -33.97 -47.23 10.60
C GLY A 1015 -32.63 -47.87 10.21
N MET A 1016 -32.28 -48.97 10.89
CA MET A 1016 -31.04 -49.71 10.64
C MET A 1016 -31.00 -50.29 9.22
N ASP A 1017 -32.08 -50.92 8.78
CA ASP A 1017 -32.15 -51.58 7.47
C ASP A 1017 -32.03 -50.60 6.30
N GLY A 1018 -32.65 -49.41 6.43
CA GLY A 1018 -32.51 -48.34 5.45
C GLY A 1018 -31.08 -47.82 5.35
N ALA A 1019 -30.41 -47.66 6.49
CA ALA A 1019 -29.00 -47.25 6.55
C ALA A 1019 -28.06 -48.29 5.90
N ILE A 1020 -28.29 -49.58 6.13
CA ILE A 1020 -27.53 -50.67 5.50
C ILE A 1020 -27.70 -50.65 3.97
N CYS A 1021 -28.93 -50.41 3.48
CA CYS A 1021 -29.19 -50.27 2.04
C CYS A 1021 -28.40 -49.11 1.43
N ILE A 1022 -28.43 -47.94 2.07
CA ILE A 1022 -27.69 -46.74 1.62
C ILE A 1022 -26.18 -47.00 1.64
N ALA A 1023 -25.65 -47.57 2.72
CA ALA A 1023 -24.22 -47.93 2.82
C ALA A 1023 -23.78 -48.86 1.67
N THR A 1024 -24.63 -49.84 1.32
CA THR A 1024 -24.37 -50.76 0.22
C THR A 1024 -24.36 -50.05 -1.14
N ALA A 1025 -25.21 -49.05 -1.34
CA ALA A 1025 -25.23 -48.26 -2.57
C ALA A 1025 -23.99 -47.36 -2.71
N LEU A 1026 -23.53 -46.76 -1.60
CA LEU A 1026 -22.35 -45.90 -1.60
C LEU A 1026 -21.09 -46.64 -2.05
N LYS A 1027 -20.94 -47.94 -1.73
CA LYS A 1027 -19.78 -48.75 -2.18
C LYS A 1027 -19.51 -48.68 -3.69
N GLY A 1028 -20.53 -48.48 -4.52
CA GLY A 1028 -20.40 -48.39 -5.97
C GLY A 1028 -20.63 -46.98 -6.55
N ASN A 1029 -20.97 -45.99 -5.72
CA ASN A 1029 -21.29 -44.63 -6.15
C ASN A 1029 -20.14 -43.67 -5.83
N HIS A 1030 -19.49 -43.16 -6.88
CA HIS A 1030 -18.41 -42.17 -6.79
C HIS A 1030 -18.85 -40.75 -7.21
N GLY A 1031 -20.14 -40.58 -7.53
CA GLY A 1031 -20.71 -39.30 -7.93
C GLY A 1031 -21.24 -38.46 -6.77
N LEU A 1032 -21.60 -39.10 -5.65
CA LEU A 1032 -22.10 -38.41 -4.45
C LEU A 1032 -20.95 -37.96 -3.56
N THR A 1033 -20.92 -36.67 -3.21
CA THR A 1033 -19.88 -36.04 -2.38
C THR A 1033 -20.37 -35.67 -0.99
N TYR A 1034 -21.68 -35.63 -0.77
CA TYR A 1034 -22.28 -35.35 0.53
C TYR A 1034 -23.58 -36.13 0.72
N ILE A 1035 -23.74 -36.80 1.86
CA ILE A 1035 -25.01 -37.39 2.27
C ILE A 1035 -25.29 -37.16 3.76
N ASN A 1036 -26.45 -36.60 4.12
CA ASN A 1036 -26.82 -36.43 5.52
C ASN A 1036 -27.85 -37.48 5.96
N LEU A 1037 -27.50 -38.28 6.97
CA LEU A 1037 -28.34 -39.36 7.53
C LEU A 1037 -28.71 -39.13 9.00
N GLN A 1038 -28.49 -37.94 9.56
CA GLN A 1038 -28.78 -37.63 10.96
C GLN A 1038 -30.27 -37.82 11.30
N GLY A 1039 -30.58 -38.17 12.56
CA GLY A 1039 -31.97 -38.26 13.04
C GLY A 1039 -32.77 -39.46 12.52
N ASN A 1040 -32.13 -40.44 11.86
CA ASN A 1040 -32.82 -41.57 11.24
C ASN A 1040 -32.92 -42.86 12.08
N ARG A 1041 -32.47 -42.82 13.35
CA ARG A 1041 -32.45 -43.99 14.25
C ARG A 1041 -31.74 -45.21 13.63
N ILE A 1042 -30.58 -44.98 12.99
CA ILE A 1042 -29.86 -46.00 12.21
C ILE A 1042 -29.15 -47.07 13.05
N GLY A 1043 -29.00 -46.86 14.36
CA GLY A 1043 -28.31 -47.77 15.28
C GLY A 1043 -26.80 -47.90 15.04
N GLN A 1044 -26.10 -48.57 15.96
CA GLN A 1044 -24.64 -48.72 15.91
C GLN A 1044 -24.19 -49.56 14.70
N SER A 1045 -24.93 -50.62 14.36
CA SER A 1045 -24.63 -51.46 13.21
C SER A 1045 -24.80 -50.74 11.88
N GLY A 1046 -25.86 -49.94 11.72
CA GLY A 1046 -26.08 -49.12 10.51
C GLY A 1046 -24.98 -48.07 10.35
N ALA A 1047 -24.60 -47.39 11.45
CA ALA A 1047 -23.49 -46.43 11.45
C ALA A 1047 -22.14 -47.06 11.09
N LYS A 1048 -21.84 -48.26 11.64
CA LYS A 1048 -20.62 -49.01 11.31
C LYS A 1048 -20.56 -49.35 9.82
N MET A 1049 -21.66 -49.83 9.24
CA MET A 1049 -21.72 -50.18 7.81
C MET A 1049 -21.51 -48.97 6.90
N ILE A 1050 -22.06 -47.80 7.26
CA ILE A 1050 -21.82 -46.54 6.55
C ILE A 1050 -20.35 -46.14 6.64
N SER A 1051 -19.76 -46.17 7.85
CA SER A 1051 -18.34 -45.84 8.05
C SER A 1051 -17.41 -46.75 7.24
N ASP A 1052 -17.66 -48.06 7.24
CA ASP A 1052 -16.87 -49.03 6.50
C ASP A 1052 -17.00 -48.81 4.98
N ALA A 1053 -18.20 -48.49 4.48
CA ALA A 1053 -18.42 -48.20 3.06
C ALA A 1053 -17.68 -46.95 2.57
N ILE A 1054 -17.72 -45.85 3.34
CA ILE A 1054 -17.04 -44.59 3.00
C ILE A 1054 -15.53 -44.79 3.00
N ARG A 1055 -14.98 -45.41 4.06
CA ARG A 1055 -13.53 -45.61 4.24
C ARG A 1055 -12.90 -46.44 3.13
N THR A 1056 -13.65 -47.39 2.57
CA THR A 1056 -13.12 -48.36 1.60
C THR A 1056 -13.37 -47.95 0.15
N ASN A 1057 -14.48 -47.27 -0.16
CA ASN A 1057 -14.93 -47.12 -1.55
C ASN A 1057 -15.45 -45.71 -1.93
N SER A 1058 -15.59 -44.78 -0.98
CA SER A 1058 -16.07 -43.41 -1.25
C SER A 1058 -15.39 -42.37 -0.34
N PRO A 1059 -14.05 -42.28 -0.33
CA PRO A 1059 -13.32 -41.45 0.63
C PRO A 1059 -13.63 -39.95 0.49
N ASP A 1060 -14.06 -39.51 -0.69
CA ASP A 1060 -14.38 -38.11 -0.98
C ASP A 1060 -15.83 -37.71 -0.61
N CYS A 1061 -16.64 -38.65 -0.10
CA CYS A 1061 -18.01 -38.38 0.33
C CYS A 1061 -18.08 -38.06 1.83
N VAL A 1062 -18.54 -36.86 2.17
CA VAL A 1062 -18.80 -36.44 3.55
C VAL A 1062 -20.18 -36.95 3.99
N VAL A 1063 -20.26 -37.61 5.15
CA VAL A 1063 -21.49 -38.23 5.68
C VAL A 1063 -21.87 -37.74 7.07
#